data_AF-A0A954BUY4-F1
#
_entry.id   AF-A0A954BUY4-F1
#
_cell.length_a   1.000
_cell.length_b   1.000
_cell.length_c   1.000
_cell.angle_alpha   90.00
_cell.angle_beta   90.00
_cell.angle_gamma   90.00
#
_symmetry.space_group_name_H-M   'P 1'
#
loop_
_entity.id
_entity.type
_entity.pdbx_description
1 polymer ?
#
loop_
_entity_poly.entity_id
_entity_poly.type
_entity_poly.pdbx_seq_one_letter_code
_entity_poly.pdbx_strand_id
1 'polypeptide(L)'
;MKLLISLDGSVKEFTPDPNLGIITIGRADGNDVVLKGEKAASREHLTLERTVDGWKLVDQMSANGTVLNDEKVNFAFIKEDDVIRIGGTSIQVTGLNPAPGAKPAPARPVRRAEAPRAAAPAGEPGEERAAPPIPPRKSPVPALAALVIIVLVLGAGGYFVISQINTAPRGDDVADEGPNGPRQAELSEDEKTALKVAEGILSSDGTTIEKINRLESLQDKLKGKRGSKALSDITDMKTDLRKKLDAEITIEVQDALKSAQADAGSDNYARAMADIDALKAHLESDPLLTNLGAAHKLKIEQAVTDVKGGNEAYLGRSYNKMWDLANQFRYDEALQLCDDVVANAWFESAADKDAWAVERKKLEAAKNDKLGGTDTVVKKPDDEKKGPSILDKVKKDEGHLPGKNPLLPNGKRSEVELLEALQGRLIDAAKTDALTDNLFFWKGKKAKIRGADDKKLSLEVVSVDKKSGEELVYRTSAKWEDVKPEDMLQLYDRTPALTDKDMLAVVIFCFDSAFMDEASHRAFLLFKQRNDWKEAIDILIASKRKIKIPTEGFVEYDEHLVTPDEKEGAIFYANLRAVLERFEKGINNKDKRKREDSEKAFGELLDMGERAVKPAIEILQGVLDKEMENAKKATGLLADDAHLKELLTELDRRRAYALELIMDTEKYPYPYGPNQAEVQHDVDERVAAVREIWNDPAKYTGQANPEFDAVIEKVKTIAQRMATIDPQQDYFKQTPEETVEYISNIANEALSIRNYTGDDTKKQALYNANVKIMQYNEDFPTGAGHADSESRAQVKITNEYRIMFDRMALKINDKLYWAAHHHSQYCVEHNGGQIAHVIQGEPRGAAPGDRMKYEGYNAGGGENIHMNSGTPTAQSSHDSWCHSSGHHRNILTPGWRVLGSARWQTIWTQNFGAQDEGDQNSVSKEGE
;
A
#
# COMPACT_ATOMS: atom_id res chain seq x y z
N MET A 1 45.13 26.69 10.02
CA MET A 1 44.47 27.77 10.78
C MET A 1 45.15 27.89 12.13
N LYS A 2 45.26 29.12 12.62
CA LYS A 2 45.72 29.56 13.93
C LYS A 2 44.78 30.70 14.37
N LEU A 3 44.53 30.81 15.66
CA LEU A 3 43.69 31.85 16.26
C LEU A 3 44.53 32.64 17.26
N LEU A 4 44.66 33.95 17.05
CA LEU A 4 45.35 34.87 17.96
C LEU A 4 44.30 35.58 18.82
N ILE A 5 44.11 35.09 20.04
CA ILE A 5 43.06 35.53 20.96
C ILE A 5 43.62 36.62 21.85
N SER A 6 43.01 37.81 21.80
CA SER A 6 43.40 39.01 22.54
C SER A 6 42.29 39.42 23.50
N LEU A 7 42.62 39.50 24.81
CA LEU A 7 41.73 39.99 25.86
C LEU A 7 42.55 40.76 26.90
N ASP A 8 42.08 41.94 27.29
CA ASP A 8 42.69 42.83 28.30
C ASP A 8 44.21 43.09 28.10
N GLY A 9 44.66 43.16 26.85
CA GLY A 9 46.06 43.39 26.48
C GLY A 9 46.95 42.13 26.55
N SER A 10 46.41 40.98 26.95
CA SER A 10 47.07 39.68 26.83
C SER A 10 46.73 39.03 25.48
N VAL A 11 47.71 38.40 24.83
CA VAL A 11 47.55 37.69 23.56
C VAL A 11 47.94 36.23 23.74
N LYS A 12 47.09 35.31 23.30
CA LYS A 12 47.30 33.86 23.35
C LYS A 12 47.06 33.24 21.98
N GLU A 13 48.03 32.49 21.48
CA GLU A 13 47.86 31.67 20.27
C GLU A 13 47.14 30.35 20.62
N PHE A 14 46.18 29.98 19.78
CA PHE A 14 45.57 28.65 19.74
C PHE A 14 45.71 28.07 18.34
N THR A 15 46.29 26.87 18.23
CA THR A 15 46.32 26.09 17.00
C THR A 15 45.35 24.91 17.18
N PRO A 16 44.26 24.82 16.39
CA PRO A 16 43.32 23.69 16.48
C PRO A 16 43.98 22.37 16.09
N ASP A 17 43.50 21.25 16.66
CA ASP A 17 43.87 19.91 16.18
C ASP A 17 43.40 19.73 14.72
N PRO A 18 44.25 19.29 13.79
CA PRO A 18 43.88 19.11 12.38
C PRO A 18 42.76 18.08 12.13
N ASN A 19 42.42 17.24 13.12
CA ASN A 19 41.33 16.26 13.06
C ASN A 19 39.99 16.80 13.58
N LEU A 20 39.96 17.96 14.25
CA LEU A 20 38.71 18.60 14.67
C LEU A 20 38.01 19.26 13.47
N GLY A 21 36.89 18.69 13.05
CA GLY A 21 36.03 19.27 12.00
C GLY A 21 35.24 20.50 12.46
N ILE A 22 35.07 20.67 13.77
CA ILE A 22 34.38 21.78 14.43
C ILE A 22 35.23 22.21 15.63
N ILE A 23 35.34 23.52 15.85
CA ILE A 23 36.03 24.13 16.99
C ILE A 23 35.01 24.98 17.76
N THR A 24 34.80 24.67 19.03
CA THR A 24 33.86 25.37 19.91
C THR A 24 34.55 26.54 20.64
N ILE A 25 33.88 27.69 20.71
CA ILE A 25 34.39 28.89 21.39
C ILE A 25 33.30 29.45 22.32
N GLY A 26 33.64 29.66 23.60
CA GLY A 26 32.69 30.12 24.61
C GLY A 26 33.32 30.21 26.01
N ARG A 27 32.58 30.69 27.01
CA ARG A 27 33.10 30.85 28.38
C ARG A 27 33.01 29.60 29.25
N ALA A 28 32.33 28.54 28.80
CA ALA A 28 32.25 27.28 29.54
C ALA A 28 33.53 26.45 29.35
N ASP A 29 33.96 25.77 30.41
CA ASP A 29 35.23 25.02 30.45
C ASP A 29 35.32 23.82 29.49
N GLY A 30 34.21 23.44 28.84
CA GLY A 30 34.15 22.38 27.84
C GLY A 30 34.40 22.82 26.38
N ASN A 31 34.59 24.11 26.10
CA ASN A 31 34.92 24.58 24.75
C ASN A 31 36.39 24.32 24.40
N ASP A 32 36.69 24.13 23.11
CA ASP A 32 38.07 24.05 22.60
C ASP A 32 38.84 25.35 22.85
N VAL A 33 38.16 26.49 22.69
CA VAL A 33 38.67 27.82 23.02
C VAL A 33 37.84 28.44 24.16
N VAL A 34 38.29 28.22 25.39
CA VAL A 34 37.63 28.74 26.60
C VAL A 34 37.98 30.21 26.87
N LEU A 35 36.99 31.09 26.79
CA LEU A 35 37.08 32.52 27.08
C LEU A 35 36.75 32.84 28.54
N LYS A 36 37.49 32.26 29.50
CA LYS A 36 37.16 32.30 30.95
C LYS A 36 36.99 33.70 31.56
N GLY A 37 37.61 34.74 30.96
CA GLY A 37 37.52 36.12 31.43
C GLY A 37 36.38 36.95 30.81
N GLU A 38 35.81 36.50 29.68
CA GLU A 38 34.88 37.29 28.88
C GLU A 38 33.43 37.13 29.37
N LYS A 39 32.91 38.17 30.02
CA LYS A 39 31.55 38.18 30.59
C LYS A 39 30.47 38.27 29.52
N ALA A 40 30.77 38.82 28.34
CA ALA A 40 29.83 38.91 27.23
C ALA A 40 29.74 37.61 26.41
N ALA A 41 30.65 36.65 26.62
CA ALA A 41 30.61 35.35 25.96
C ALA A 41 29.47 34.47 26.53
N SER A 42 28.82 33.71 25.66
CA SER A 42 27.87 32.67 26.04
C SER A 42 28.63 31.43 26.50
N ARG A 43 27.94 30.49 27.17
CA ARG A 43 28.56 29.24 27.65
C ARG A 43 29.23 28.50 26.48
N GLU A 44 28.47 28.26 25.42
CA GLU A 44 28.93 28.06 24.04
C GLU A 44 28.49 29.32 23.29
N HIS A 45 29.37 29.96 22.52
CA HIS A 45 29.09 31.28 21.90
C HIS A 45 29.16 31.22 20.38
N LEU A 46 30.17 30.55 19.82
CA LEU A 46 30.24 30.27 18.39
C LEU A 46 30.99 28.96 18.12
N THR A 47 30.80 28.42 16.92
CA THR A 47 31.62 27.35 16.33
C THR A 47 32.39 27.88 15.12
N LEU A 48 33.60 27.35 14.91
CA LEU A 48 34.31 27.44 13.64
C LEU A 48 34.33 26.05 13.00
N GLU A 49 33.65 25.91 11.87
CA GLU A 49 33.36 24.65 11.19
C GLU A 49 34.16 24.55 9.90
N ARG A 50 34.80 23.41 9.67
CA ARG A 50 35.57 23.17 8.44
C ARG A 50 34.65 22.59 7.36
N THR A 51 34.44 23.35 6.30
CA THR A 51 33.60 22.97 5.15
C THR A 51 34.45 22.79 3.88
N VAL A 52 33.83 22.37 2.78
CA VAL A 52 34.47 22.28 1.46
C VAL A 52 34.86 23.66 0.88
N ASP A 53 34.11 24.71 1.22
CA ASP A 53 34.31 26.08 0.72
C ASP A 53 35.24 26.93 1.60
N GLY A 54 35.68 26.39 2.74
CA GLY A 54 36.55 27.06 3.70
C GLY A 54 36.11 26.86 5.15
N TRP A 55 36.59 27.71 6.05
CA TRP A 55 36.14 27.73 7.44
C TRP A 55 34.94 28.66 7.59
N LYS A 56 33.91 28.19 8.30
CA LYS A 56 32.65 28.90 8.55
C LYS A 56 32.50 29.16 10.03
N LEU A 57 32.35 30.43 10.41
CA LEU A 57 31.89 30.85 11.71
C LEU A 57 30.37 30.69 11.79
N VAL A 58 29.87 30.15 12.91
CA VAL A 58 28.45 30.08 13.24
C VAL A 58 28.25 30.53 14.69
N ASP A 59 27.50 31.59 14.92
CA ASP A 59 27.11 32.05 16.26
C ASP A 59 26.02 31.12 16.83
N GLN A 60 26.25 30.59 18.03
CA GLN A 60 25.39 29.60 18.68
C GLN A 60 24.26 30.29 19.47
N MET A 61 23.52 31.17 18.80
CA MET A 61 22.46 32.03 19.36
C MET A 61 22.91 32.77 20.63
N SER A 62 24.06 33.43 20.53
CA SER A 62 24.72 34.02 21.67
C SER A 62 24.02 35.29 22.17
N ALA A 63 24.02 35.49 23.49
CA ALA A 63 23.21 36.55 24.12
C ALA A 63 23.64 37.98 23.73
N ASN A 64 24.88 38.15 23.26
CA ASN A 64 25.41 39.45 22.83
C ASN A 64 25.70 39.52 21.32
N GLY A 65 25.67 38.38 20.61
CA GLY A 65 26.01 38.23 19.20
C GLY A 65 27.51 38.35 18.91
N THR A 66 27.97 37.56 17.94
CA THR A 66 29.33 37.65 17.38
C THR A 66 29.48 38.81 16.40
N VAL A 67 30.65 39.44 16.38
CA VAL A 67 31.05 40.44 15.37
C VAL A 67 32.22 39.90 14.54
N LEU A 68 32.20 40.09 13.22
CA LEU A 68 33.30 39.81 12.30
C LEU A 68 33.62 41.09 11.54
N ASN A 69 34.86 41.57 11.60
CA ASN A 69 35.32 42.78 10.90
C ASN A 69 34.38 44.00 11.08
N ASP A 70 34.00 44.25 12.34
CA ASP A 70 33.04 45.29 12.78
C ASP A 70 31.55 45.10 12.41
N GLU A 71 31.17 44.06 11.65
CA GLU A 71 29.78 43.72 11.36
C GLU A 71 29.25 42.58 12.26
N LYS A 72 28.02 42.69 12.79
CA LYS A 72 27.39 41.57 13.54
C LYS A 72 26.99 40.45 12.58
N VAL A 73 27.40 39.22 12.90
CA VAL A 73 27.14 38.04 12.07
C VAL A 73 26.60 36.88 12.89
N ASN A 74 25.58 36.21 12.37
CA ASN A 74 25.12 34.92 12.90
C ASN A 74 25.84 33.75 12.22
N PHE A 75 26.35 33.95 11.01
CA PHE A 75 27.28 33.05 10.34
C PHE A 75 28.12 33.85 9.31
N ALA A 76 29.33 33.39 9.01
CA ALA A 76 30.17 33.96 7.95
C ALA A 76 31.30 32.98 7.55
N PHE A 77 31.75 33.02 6.30
CA PHE A 77 33.01 32.36 5.92
C PHE A 77 34.19 33.24 6.32
N ILE A 78 35.11 32.70 7.12
CA ILE A 78 36.29 33.42 7.61
C ILE A 78 37.46 33.29 6.64
N LYS A 79 38.21 34.38 6.49
CA LYS A 79 39.37 34.54 5.63
C LYS A 79 40.62 34.81 6.46
N GLU A 80 41.77 34.75 5.81
CA GLU A 80 43.04 35.14 6.43
C GLU A 80 42.96 36.61 6.88
N ASP A 81 43.46 36.88 8.09
CA ASP A 81 43.44 38.17 8.79
C ASP A 81 42.07 38.70 9.26
N ASP A 82 40.99 37.93 9.11
CA ASP A 82 39.69 38.29 9.69
C ASP A 82 39.75 38.37 11.22
N VAL A 83 39.04 39.36 11.79
CA VAL A 83 38.96 39.58 13.25
C VAL A 83 37.54 39.34 13.76
N ILE A 84 37.40 38.31 14.58
CA ILE A 84 36.17 37.95 15.28
C ILE A 84 36.18 38.64 16.66
N ARG A 85 35.13 39.38 17.03
CA ARG A 85 35.01 40.06 18.32
C ARG A 85 33.80 39.57 19.11
N ILE A 86 34.05 39.20 20.36
CA ILE A 86 33.08 38.74 21.36
C ILE A 86 33.27 39.61 22.60
N GLY A 87 32.38 40.58 22.82
CA GLY A 87 32.56 41.55 23.92
C GLY A 87 33.85 42.37 23.77
N GLY A 88 34.74 42.27 24.77
CA GLY A 88 36.08 42.87 24.74
C GLY A 88 37.14 41.97 24.11
N THR A 89 36.85 40.68 23.92
CA THR A 89 37.76 39.70 23.31
C THR A 89 37.79 39.87 21.79
N SER A 90 38.99 39.91 21.20
CA SER A 90 39.20 39.88 19.74
C SER A 90 40.06 38.69 19.34
N ILE A 91 39.65 37.94 18.32
CA ILE A 91 40.30 36.71 17.83
C ILE A 91 40.66 36.94 16.36
N GLN A 92 41.94 37.09 16.04
CA GLN A 92 42.41 37.20 14.66
C GLN A 92 42.69 35.81 14.08
N VAL A 93 42.18 35.54 12.89
CA VAL A 93 42.34 34.28 12.17
C VAL A 93 43.56 34.35 11.25
N THR A 94 44.48 33.40 11.37
CA THR A 94 45.70 33.33 10.54
C THR A 94 46.02 31.89 10.11
N GLY A 95 46.95 31.70 9.17
CA GLY A 95 47.36 30.38 8.67
C GLY A 95 46.26 29.60 7.95
N LEU A 96 45.35 30.28 7.25
CA LEU A 96 44.40 29.71 6.31
C LEU A 96 45.04 29.59 4.92
N ASN A 97 45.56 28.40 4.59
CA ASN A 97 45.94 28.10 3.20
C ASN A 97 44.66 28.06 2.32
N PRO A 98 44.59 28.83 1.23
CA PRO A 98 43.45 28.78 0.31
C PRO A 98 43.40 27.44 -0.43
N ALA A 99 42.21 26.87 -0.56
CA ALA A 99 41.97 25.73 -1.44
C ALA A 99 42.14 26.16 -2.92
N PRO A 100 42.81 25.38 -3.79
CA PRO A 100 42.99 25.76 -5.18
C PRO A 100 41.66 25.69 -5.96
N GLY A 101 41.07 26.83 -6.30
CA GLY A 101 39.94 26.86 -7.25
C GLY A 101 39.00 28.08 -7.17
N ALA A 102 38.85 28.71 -6.01
CA ALA A 102 37.89 29.80 -5.84
C ALA A 102 38.36 31.12 -6.52
N LYS A 103 37.55 31.64 -7.46
CA LYS A 103 37.73 33.01 -7.99
C LYS A 103 37.05 34.04 -7.08
N PRO A 104 37.70 35.15 -6.70
CA PRO A 104 37.09 36.16 -5.85
C PRO A 104 36.07 37.01 -6.63
N ALA A 105 34.88 37.19 -6.06
CA ALA A 105 33.89 38.15 -6.55
C ALA A 105 34.29 39.60 -6.17
N PRO A 106 33.98 40.61 -7.00
CA PRO A 106 34.37 41.99 -6.74
C PRO A 106 33.48 42.65 -5.68
N ALA A 107 34.08 43.33 -4.70
CA ALA A 107 33.36 44.12 -3.73
C ALA A 107 32.75 45.40 -4.37
N ARG A 108 31.54 45.78 -3.96
CA ARG A 108 30.89 47.02 -4.39
C ARG A 108 30.26 47.74 -3.17
N PRO A 109 30.48 49.06 -3.00
CA PRO A 109 30.08 49.75 -1.77
C PRO A 109 28.58 50.07 -1.73
N VAL A 110 27.94 49.83 -0.59
CA VAL A 110 26.55 50.24 -0.33
C VAL A 110 26.51 51.72 0.08
N ARG A 111 25.59 52.49 -0.52
CA ARG A 111 25.36 53.89 -0.11
C ARG A 111 24.51 53.95 1.16
N ARG A 112 24.87 54.85 2.07
CA ARG A 112 24.12 55.17 3.29
C ARG A 112 22.77 55.80 2.91
N ALA A 113 21.67 55.18 3.33
CA ALA A 113 20.33 55.77 3.26
C ALA A 113 20.00 56.52 4.57
N GLU A 114 19.29 57.64 4.47
CA GLU A 114 18.88 58.46 5.61
C GLU A 114 17.59 57.93 6.27
N ALA A 115 17.42 58.20 7.56
CA ALA A 115 16.32 57.67 8.36
C ALA A 115 14.99 58.43 8.12
N PRO A 116 13.85 57.73 7.97
CA PRO A 116 12.52 58.34 7.97
C PRO A 116 12.14 58.96 9.32
N ARG A 117 11.25 59.94 9.25
CA ARG A 117 10.86 60.86 10.34
C ARG A 117 9.84 60.22 11.29
N ALA A 118 9.90 60.59 12.57
CA ALA A 118 9.06 60.02 13.64
C ALA A 118 7.54 60.25 13.45
N ALA A 119 6.75 59.26 13.88
CA ALA A 119 5.32 59.40 14.14
C ALA A 119 5.07 59.87 15.59
N ALA A 120 3.92 60.52 15.82
CA ALA A 120 3.56 61.20 17.06
C ALA A 120 3.06 60.22 18.17
N PRO A 121 3.05 60.63 19.46
CA PRO A 121 2.89 59.69 20.59
C PRO A 121 1.44 59.27 20.87
N ALA A 122 1.31 58.12 21.53
CA ALA A 122 0.04 57.62 22.08
C ALA A 122 -0.46 58.45 23.27
N GLY A 123 -1.78 58.45 23.47
CA GLY A 123 -2.43 59.06 24.64
C GLY A 123 -2.31 58.20 25.91
N GLU A 124 -2.40 58.88 27.06
CA GLU A 124 -2.20 58.33 28.41
C GLU A 124 -3.39 57.51 28.97
N PRO A 125 -3.20 56.75 30.09
CA PRO A 125 -4.01 55.57 30.42
C PRO A 125 -5.29 55.83 31.22
N GLY A 126 -6.26 54.91 31.10
CA GLY A 126 -7.49 54.87 31.89
C GLY A 126 -7.42 53.87 33.06
N GLU A 127 -8.15 54.18 34.14
CA GLU A 127 -7.98 53.60 35.48
C GLU A 127 -8.29 52.10 35.66
N GLU A 128 -7.49 51.48 36.54
CA GLU A 128 -7.63 50.15 37.09
C GLU A 128 -8.90 50.00 37.97
N ARG A 129 -9.67 48.92 37.77
CA ARG A 129 -10.76 48.51 38.68
C ARG A 129 -10.53 47.10 39.20
N ALA A 130 -10.44 46.98 40.52
CA ALA A 130 -10.16 45.72 41.22
C ALA A 130 -11.29 44.69 41.10
N ALA A 131 -10.92 43.40 41.00
CA ALA A 131 -11.84 42.27 41.01
C ALA A 131 -12.20 41.82 42.45
N PRO A 132 -13.43 41.33 42.70
CA PRO A 132 -13.81 40.74 43.98
C PRO A 132 -13.26 39.30 44.15
N PRO A 133 -13.05 38.81 45.39
CA PRO A 133 -12.42 37.51 45.64
C PRO A 133 -13.34 36.31 45.37
N ILE A 134 -12.74 35.24 44.85
CA ILE A 134 -13.39 33.96 44.54
C ILE A 134 -13.39 33.03 45.78
N PRO A 135 -14.52 32.45 46.21
CA PRO A 135 -14.54 31.44 47.28
C PRO A 135 -14.07 30.05 46.77
N PRO A 136 -13.45 29.21 47.63
CA PRO A 136 -12.81 27.96 47.20
C PRO A 136 -13.80 26.82 46.89
N ARG A 137 -13.43 25.99 45.91
CA ARG A 137 -14.19 24.81 45.44
C ARG A 137 -14.30 23.69 46.50
N LYS A 138 -15.39 22.91 46.43
CA LYS A 138 -15.48 21.54 46.95
C LYS A 138 -16.14 20.62 45.92
N SER A 139 -15.63 19.40 45.82
CA SER A 139 -16.08 18.31 44.93
C SER A 139 -16.96 17.29 45.71
N PRO A 140 -17.51 16.20 45.12
CA PRO A 140 -18.95 16.14 44.85
C PRO A 140 -19.68 14.86 45.41
N VAL A 141 -20.91 14.62 44.92
CA VAL A 141 -21.69 13.34 44.93
C VAL A 141 -22.51 13.05 46.23
N PRO A 142 -23.70 12.37 46.19
CA PRO A 142 -24.64 12.03 45.10
C PRO A 142 -26.10 12.54 45.29
N ALA A 143 -26.89 12.65 44.21
CA ALA A 143 -28.34 12.36 44.20
C ALA A 143 -28.95 12.40 42.78
N LEU A 144 -29.08 11.26 42.09
CA LEU A 144 -29.97 11.16 40.92
C LEU A 144 -30.62 9.76 40.76
N ALA A 145 -31.32 9.32 41.80
CA ALA A 145 -32.16 8.12 41.76
C ALA A 145 -33.65 8.53 41.83
N ALA A 146 -34.21 9.00 40.71
CA ALA A 146 -35.63 9.38 40.62
C ALA A 146 -36.26 9.35 39.21
N LEU A 147 -35.50 9.64 38.14
CA LEU A 147 -36.09 9.98 36.84
C LEU A 147 -36.30 8.81 35.84
N VAL A 148 -36.04 7.57 36.24
CA VAL A 148 -36.06 6.39 35.33
C VAL A 148 -37.47 5.79 35.14
N ILE A 149 -38.45 6.16 35.98
CA ILE A 149 -39.73 5.44 36.07
C ILE A 149 -40.82 5.95 35.10
N ILE A 150 -40.69 7.15 34.52
CA ILE A 150 -41.78 7.78 33.74
C ILE A 150 -41.73 7.48 32.22
N VAL A 151 -40.56 7.13 31.67
CA VAL A 151 -40.41 6.89 30.21
C VAL A 151 -40.80 5.46 29.80
N LEU A 152 -40.84 4.51 30.74
CA LEU A 152 -41.09 3.07 30.46
C LEU A 152 -42.57 2.68 30.24
N VAL A 153 -43.49 3.63 30.13
CA VAL A 153 -44.95 3.36 30.06
C VAL A 153 -45.56 3.66 28.68
N LEU A 154 -44.83 4.26 27.74
CA LEU A 154 -45.34 4.60 26.39
C LEU A 154 -44.51 3.98 25.25
N GLY A 155 -44.13 2.70 25.43
CA GLY A 155 -43.81 1.82 24.30
C GLY A 155 -45.06 1.19 23.70
N ALA A 156 -45.05 0.98 22.38
CA ALA A 156 -46.11 0.37 21.54
C ALA A 156 -47.20 1.30 20.98
N GLY A 157 -46.93 1.90 19.81
CA GLY A 157 -47.93 2.52 18.94
C GLY A 157 -47.37 3.68 18.11
N GLY A 158 -46.94 3.43 16.86
CA GLY A 158 -46.43 4.51 16.00
C GLY A 158 -45.79 4.14 14.65
N TYR A 159 -45.53 2.87 14.35
CA TYR A 159 -44.84 2.46 13.11
C TYR A 159 -45.76 2.40 11.86
N PHE A 160 -46.77 3.29 11.74
CA PHE A 160 -47.71 3.24 10.61
C PHE A 160 -48.33 4.58 10.14
N VAL A 161 -47.73 5.74 10.47
CA VAL A 161 -48.19 7.03 9.90
C VAL A 161 -47.00 7.91 9.48
N ILE A 162 -46.21 7.43 8.52
CA ILE A 162 -45.20 8.24 7.79
C ILE A 162 -45.56 8.22 6.29
N SER A 163 -46.58 9.00 5.91
CA SER A 163 -46.90 9.25 4.48
C SER A 163 -47.84 10.45 4.19
N GLN A 164 -48.46 11.10 5.19
CA GLN A 164 -49.57 12.05 4.97
C GLN A 164 -49.58 13.32 5.85
N ILE A 165 -48.43 13.84 6.29
CA ILE A 165 -48.35 15.18 6.92
C ILE A 165 -47.23 16.01 6.27
N ASN A 166 -47.50 16.54 5.08
CA ASN A 166 -46.64 17.54 4.45
C ASN A 166 -47.44 18.59 3.65
N THR A 167 -48.61 19.00 4.15
CA THR A 167 -49.43 20.10 3.60
C THR A 167 -50.29 20.77 4.68
N ALA A 168 -49.78 21.81 5.33
CA ALA A 168 -50.58 22.84 6.01
C ALA A 168 -49.72 24.11 6.21
N PRO A 169 -50.26 25.34 6.02
CA PRO A 169 -49.49 26.57 6.09
C PRO A 169 -49.16 26.95 7.55
N ARG A 170 -48.03 27.65 7.75
CA ARG A 170 -47.73 28.32 9.02
C ARG A 170 -48.66 29.53 9.19
N GLY A 171 -49.27 29.65 10.37
CA GLY A 171 -50.07 30.82 10.73
C GLY A 171 -49.21 32.01 11.12
N ASP A 172 -49.81 33.20 11.04
CA ASP A 172 -49.19 34.45 11.44
C ASP A 172 -49.09 34.55 12.98
N ASP A 173 -47.88 34.72 13.50
CA ASP A 173 -47.63 35.23 14.85
C ASP A 173 -46.53 36.30 14.78
N VAL A 174 -46.88 37.52 15.17
CA VAL A 174 -46.02 38.70 15.08
C VAL A 174 -45.10 38.76 16.30
N ALA A 175 -43.79 38.69 16.09
CA ALA A 175 -42.77 38.90 17.10
C ALA A 175 -41.91 40.13 16.77
N ASP A 176 -41.66 40.95 17.80
CA ASP A 176 -41.09 42.30 17.73
C ASP A 176 -39.63 42.33 17.22
N GLU A 177 -39.31 43.22 16.27
CA GLU A 177 -37.97 43.31 15.65
C GLU A 177 -37.03 44.25 16.40
N GLY A 178 -36.01 43.68 17.05
CA GLY A 178 -34.79 44.41 17.42
C GLY A 178 -33.89 44.64 16.19
N PRO A 179 -33.20 45.79 16.06
CA PRO A 179 -32.52 46.16 14.82
C PRO A 179 -31.17 45.45 14.65
N ASN A 180 -31.18 44.20 14.17
CA ASN A 180 -30.09 43.53 13.41
C ASN A 180 -30.46 42.10 12.95
N GLY A 181 -31.64 41.93 12.34
CA GLY A 181 -32.00 40.69 11.62
C GLY A 181 -31.58 40.72 10.14
N PRO A 182 -31.05 39.63 9.56
CA PRO A 182 -30.74 39.58 8.13
C PRO A 182 -32.04 39.52 7.31
N ARG A 183 -32.29 40.55 6.48
CA ARG A 183 -33.40 40.52 5.52
C ARG A 183 -33.21 39.36 4.55
N GLN A 184 -34.23 38.53 4.37
CA GLN A 184 -34.31 37.68 3.19
C GLN A 184 -34.45 38.58 1.97
N ALA A 185 -33.40 38.69 1.16
CA ALA A 185 -33.50 39.36 -0.14
C ALA A 185 -34.40 38.50 -1.04
N GLU A 186 -35.42 39.12 -1.64
CA GLU A 186 -36.21 38.45 -2.67
C GLU A 186 -35.31 38.07 -3.85
N LEU A 187 -35.47 36.84 -4.36
CA LEU A 187 -34.75 36.36 -5.53
C LEU A 187 -34.98 37.28 -6.73
N SER A 188 -33.92 37.65 -7.45
CA SER A 188 -34.05 38.38 -8.72
C SER A 188 -34.75 37.51 -9.79
N GLU A 189 -35.38 38.14 -10.78
CA GLU A 189 -36.07 37.39 -11.86
C GLU A 189 -35.12 36.46 -12.64
N ASP A 190 -33.85 36.84 -12.79
CA ASP A 190 -32.81 35.97 -13.34
C ASP A 190 -32.59 34.70 -12.50
N GLU A 191 -32.60 34.83 -11.16
CA GLU A 191 -32.38 33.73 -10.23
C GLU A 191 -33.59 32.79 -10.20
N LYS A 192 -34.81 33.35 -10.21
CA LYS A 192 -36.05 32.57 -10.39
C LYS A 192 -36.04 31.82 -11.73
N THR A 193 -35.58 32.49 -12.80
CA THR A 193 -35.45 31.88 -14.13
C THR A 193 -34.41 30.76 -14.13
N ALA A 194 -33.25 30.97 -13.50
CA ALA A 194 -32.20 29.95 -13.41
C ALA A 194 -32.67 28.73 -12.60
N LEU A 195 -33.34 28.92 -11.46
CA LEU A 195 -33.94 27.81 -10.69
C LEU A 195 -34.93 27.00 -11.52
N LYS A 196 -35.81 27.68 -12.28
CA LYS A 196 -36.76 27.01 -13.18
C LYS A 196 -36.06 26.21 -14.30
N VAL A 197 -34.90 26.68 -14.79
CA VAL A 197 -34.07 25.92 -15.74
C VAL A 197 -33.41 24.72 -15.05
N ALA A 198 -32.95 24.86 -13.80
CA ALA A 198 -32.38 23.76 -13.02
C ALA A 198 -33.40 22.65 -12.74
N GLU A 199 -34.61 23.01 -12.29
CA GLU A 199 -35.74 22.09 -12.13
C GLU A 199 -36.08 21.39 -13.46
N GLY A 200 -36.05 22.11 -14.58
CA GLY A 200 -36.20 21.57 -15.93
C GLY A 200 -35.09 20.59 -16.34
N ILE A 201 -33.85 20.78 -15.86
CA ILE A 201 -32.74 19.84 -16.09
C ILE A 201 -32.94 18.57 -15.26
N LEU A 202 -33.29 18.69 -13.97
CA LEU A 202 -33.58 17.54 -13.10
C LEU A 202 -34.70 16.65 -13.67
N SER A 203 -35.77 17.27 -14.15
CA SER A 203 -36.96 16.60 -14.68
C SER A 203 -36.85 16.16 -16.15
N SER A 204 -35.85 16.62 -16.91
CA SER A 204 -35.66 16.20 -18.31
C SER A 204 -35.17 14.76 -18.45
N ASP A 205 -35.45 14.14 -19.59
CA ASP A 205 -34.79 12.90 -20.00
C ASP A 205 -33.29 13.16 -20.27
N GLY A 206 -32.44 12.21 -19.89
CA GLY A 206 -30.99 12.32 -19.98
C GLY A 206 -30.28 11.59 -18.83
N THR A 207 -29.00 11.28 -19.02
CA THR A 207 -28.17 10.57 -18.03
C THR A 207 -27.89 11.46 -16.81
N THR A 208 -27.55 10.85 -15.66
CA THR A 208 -27.22 11.60 -14.45
C THR A 208 -26.05 12.56 -14.67
N ILE A 209 -25.06 12.17 -15.49
CA ILE A 209 -23.91 12.99 -15.84
C ILE A 209 -24.25 14.13 -16.81
N GLU A 210 -25.09 13.92 -17.82
CA GLU A 210 -25.62 15.00 -18.67
C GLU A 210 -26.35 16.07 -17.85
N LYS A 211 -27.12 15.65 -16.83
CA LYS A 211 -27.81 16.56 -15.92
C LYS A 211 -26.82 17.36 -15.06
N ILE A 212 -25.76 16.73 -14.53
CA ILE A 212 -24.69 17.41 -13.80
C ILE A 212 -24.01 18.45 -14.70
N ASN A 213 -23.61 18.07 -15.91
CA ASN A 213 -22.90 18.95 -16.85
C ASN A 213 -23.78 20.12 -17.33
N ARG A 214 -25.11 19.91 -17.46
CA ARG A 214 -26.08 20.99 -17.74
C ARG A 214 -26.29 21.93 -16.54
N LEU A 215 -26.30 21.43 -15.31
CA LEU A 215 -26.33 22.26 -14.10
C LEU A 215 -25.01 23.04 -13.91
N GLU A 216 -23.87 22.45 -14.24
CA GLU A 216 -22.54 23.10 -14.23
C GLU A 216 -22.51 24.31 -15.19
N SER A 217 -22.95 24.13 -16.44
CA SER A 217 -23.07 25.22 -17.42
C SER A 217 -24.08 26.32 -17.01
N LEU A 218 -25.10 25.97 -16.21
CA LEU A 218 -26.03 26.94 -15.64
C LEU A 218 -25.41 27.68 -14.44
N GLN A 219 -24.64 26.98 -13.61
CA GLN A 219 -23.89 27.52 -12.48
C GLN A 219 -22.84 28.55 -12.95
N ASP A 220 -22.15 28.27 -14.06
CA ASP A 220 -21.19 29.19 -14.69
C ASP A 220 -21.80 30.55 -15.05
N LYS A 221 -23.04 30.55 -15.56
CA LYS A 221 -23.79 31.78 -15.90
C LYS A 221 -24.18 32.61 -14.68
N LEU A 222 -24.08 32.05 -13.47
CA LEU A 222 -24.39 32.70 -12.19
C LEU A 222 -23.15 33.10 -11.39
N LYS A 223 -21.92 32.71 -11.80
CA LYS A 223 -20.67 32.91 -11.02
C LYS A 223 -20.35 34.36 -10.60
N GLY A 224 -21.01 35.37 -11.20
CA GLY A 224 -20.90 36.78 -10.79
C GLY A 224 -21.76 37.20 -9.59
N LYS A 225 -22.76 36.41 -9.16
CA LYS A 225 -23.74 36.80 -8.12
C LYS A 225 -23.38 36.21 -6.74
N ARG A 226 -22.40 36.82 -6.05
CA ARG A 226 -22.02 36.45 -4.68
C ARG A 226 -23.22 36.54 -3.73
N GLY A 227 -23.47 35.48 -2.96
CA GLY A 227 -24.59 35.40 -2.00
C GLY A 227 -25.94 34.99 -2.62
N SER A 228 -25.98 34.64 -3.91
CA SER A 228 -27.19 34.14 -4.56
C SER A 228 -27.71 32.85 -3.91
N LYS A 229 -28.95 32.87 -3.42
CA LYS A 229 -29.63 31.67 -2.91
C LYS A 229 -29.84 30.65 -4.03
N ALA A 230 -30.18 31.09 -5.24
CA ALA A 230 -30.32 30.20 -6.40
C ALA A 230 -29.02 29.45 -6.74
N LEU A 231 -27.86 30.10 -6.56
CA LEU A 231 -26.56 29.45 -6.73
C LEU A 231 -26.31 28.35 -5.68
N SER A 232 -26.78 28.55 -4.44
CA SER A 232 -26.75 27.52 -3.39
C SER A 232 -27.65 26.35 -3.75
N ASP A 233 -28.92 26.61 -4.05
CA ASP A 233 -29.92 25.59 -4.36
C ASP A 233 -29.47 24.73 -5.58
N ILE A 234 -28.87 25.34 -6.62
CA ILE A 234 -28.29 24.62 -7.78
C ILE A 234 -27.07 23.77 -7.39
N THR A 235 -26.26 24.23 -6.44
CA THR A 235 -25.12 23.47 -5.91
C THR A 235 -25.57 22.24 -5.13
N ASP A 236 -26.66 22.37 -4.35
CA ASP A 236 -27.26 21.25 -3.61
C ASP A 236 -27.88 20.22 -4.58
N MET A 237 -28.64 20.67 -5.59
CA MET A 237 -29.16 19.80 -6.66
C MET A 237 -28.05 19.01 -7.38
N LYS A 238 -26.93 19.67 -7.71
CA LYS A 238 -25.76 19.03 -8.33
C LYS A 238 -25.08 18.03 -7.38
N THR A 239 -25.05 18.33 -6.08
CA THR A 239 -24.47 17.45 -5.06
C THR A 239 -25.28 16.16 -4.92
N ASP A 240 -26.61 16.23 -4.96
CA ASP A 240 -27.47 15.04 -4.90
C ASP A 240 -27.41 14.21 -6.19
N LEU A 241 -27.32 14.83 -7.37
CA LEU A 241 -27.02 14.09 -8.60
C LEU A 241 -25.65 13.42 -8.56
N ARG A 242 -24.62 14.05 -7.98
CA ARG A 242 -23.29 13.42 -7.82
C ARG A 242 -23.34 12.18 -6.91
N LYS A 243 -24.09 12.22 -5.80
CA LYS A 243 -24.34 11.02 -4.96
C LYS A 243 -25.06 9.90 -5.74
N LYS A 244 -26.01 10.27 -6.61
CA LYS A 244 -26.71 9.31 -7.47
C LYS A 244 -25.76 8.69 -8.50
N LEU A 245 -24.90 9.48 -9.13
CA LEU A 245 -23.90 9.00 -10.08
C LEU A 245 -22.87 8.07 -9.42
N ASP A 246 -22.40 8.41 -8.22
CA ASP A 246 -21.50 7.56 -7.40
C ASP A 246 -22.11 6.17 -7.13
N ALA A 247 -23.40 6.12 -6.79
CA ALA A 247 -24.14 4.86 -6.62
C ALA A 247 -24.35 4.10 -7.95
N GLU A 248 -24.63 4.80 -9.06
CA GLU A 248 -24.77 4.20 -10.38
C GLU A 248 -23.45 3.56 -10.86
N ILE A 249 -22.33 4.27 -10.74
CA ILE A 249 -21.00 3.77 -11.10
C ILE A 249 -20.55 2.63 -10.17
N THR A 250 -20.88 2.70 -8.88
CA THR A 250 -20.62 1.58 -7.95
C THR A 250 -21.30 0.28 -8.41
N ILE A 251 -22.53 0.37 -8.93
CA ILE A 251 -23.29 -0.77 -9.45
C ILE A 251 -22.73 -1.23 -10.80
N GLU A 252 -22.48 -0.31 -11.72
CA GLU A 252 -21.94 -0.60 -13.04
C GLU A 252 -20.60 -1.33 -12.97
N VAL A 253 -19.67 -0.86 -12.13
CA VAL A 253 -18.40 -1.56 -11.89
C VAL A 253 -18.63 -2.97 -11.33
N GLN A 254 -19.56 -3.15 -10.38
CA GLN A 254 -19.86 -4.46 -9.82
C GLN A 254 -20.43 -5.43 -10.86
N ASP A 255 -21.37 -4.98 -11.70
CA ASP A 255 -21.99 -5.81 -12.72
C ASP A 255 -21.02 -6.12 -13.88
N ALA A 256 -20.19 -5.16 -14.31
CA ALA A 256 -19.16 -5.37 -15.32
C ALA A 256 -18.08 -6.37 -14.87
N LEU A 257 -17.55 -6.24 -13.64
CA LEU A 257 -16.57 -7.19 -13.10
C LEU A 257 -17.18 -8.60 -12.92
N LYS A 258 -18.45 -8.67 -12.56
CA LYS A 258 -19.20 -9.94 -12.46
C LYS A 258 -19.50 -10.56 -13.83
N SER A 259 -19.74 -9.75 -14.86
CA SER A 259 -19.85 -10.19 -16.27
C SER A 259 -18.53 -10.83 -16.72
N ALA A 260 -17.43 -10.09 -16.57
CA ALA A 260 -16.10 -10.56 -16.91
C ALA A 260 -15.70 -11.85 -16.16
N GLN A 261 -16.06 -11.97 -14.88
CA GLN A 261 -15.84 -13.21 -14.11
C GLN A 261 -16.68 -14.39 -14.64
N ALA A 262 -17.91 -14.15 -15.10
CA ALA A 262 -18.77 -15.19 -15.66
C ALA A 262 -18.30 -15.66 -17.05
N ASP A 263 -17.83 -14.74 -17.89
CA ASP A 263 -17.23 -15.05 -19.19
C ASP A 263 -15.90 -15.80 -19.03
N ALA A 264 -15.01 -15.36 -18.13
CA ALA A 264 -13.79 -16.08 -17.79
C ALA A 264 -14.07 -17.47 -17.21
N GLY A 265 -15.11 -17.62 -16.38
CA GLY A 265 -15.60 -18.91 -15.89
C GLY A 265 -16.21 -19.82 -16.97
N SER A 266 -16.46 -19.28 -18.17
CA SER A 266 -16.93 -19.98 -19.37
C SER A 266 -15.84 -20.09 -20.45
N ASP A 267 -14.58 -19.86 -20.08
CA ASP A 267 -13.38 -19.80 -20.95
C ASP A 267 -13.39 -18.70 -22.04
N ASN A 268 -14.29 -17.71 -21.96
CA ASN A 268 -14.36 -16.60 -22.92
C ASN A 268 -13.57 -15.38 -22.43
N TYR A 269 -12.26 -15.55 -22.29
CA TYR A 269 -11.34 -14.51 -21.82
C TYR A 269 -11.27 -13.28 -22.75
N ALA A 270 -11.46 -13.48 -24.06
CA ALA A 270 -11.56 -12.40 -25.04
C ALA A 270 -12.74 -11.46 -24.72
N ARG A 271 -13.92 -12.02 -24.40
CA ARG A 271 -15.08 -11.24 -23.98
C ARG A 271 -14.89 -10.64 -22.60
N ALA A 272 -14.35 -11.40 -21.64
CA ALA A 272 -14.11 -10.94 -20.28
C ALA A 272 -13.19 -9.70 -20.24
N MET A 273 -12.09 -9.70 -21.00
CA MET A 273 -11.22 -8.52 -21.07
C MET A 273 -11.87 -7.37 -21.85
N ALA A 274 -12.64 -7.66 -22.91
CA ALA A 274 -13.37 -6.62 -23.63
C ALA A 274 -14.43 -5.90 -22.77
N ASP A 275 -15.08 -6.60 -21.83
CA ASP A 275 -15.98 -5.99 -20.84
C ASP A 275 -15.21 -5.10 -19.85
N ILE A 276 -14.04 -5.53 -19.39
CA ILE A 276 -13.17 -4.75 -18.51
C ILE A 276 -12.62 -3.50 -19.23
N ASP A 277 -12.21 -3.62 -20.48
CA ASP A 277 -11.68 -2.50 -21.26
C ASP A 277 -12.79 -1.52 -21.67
N ALA A 278 -14.02 -2.01 -21.92
CA ALA A 278 -15.20 -1.16 -22.11
C ALA A 278 -15.55 -0.39 -20.82
N LEU A 279 -15.47 -1.02 -19.65
CA LEU A 279 -15.64 -0.36 -18.35
C LEU A 279 -14.60 0.74 -18.15
N LYS A 280 -13.31 0.47 -18.39
CA LYS A 280 -12.24 1.48 -18.31
C LYS A 280 -12.51 2.65 -19.26
N ALA A 281 -12.83 2.37 -20.52
CA ALA A 281 -13.15 3.39 -21.51
C ALA A 281 -14.38 4.23 -21.13
N HIS A 282 -15.38 3.66 -20.44
CA HIS A 282 -16.49 4.44 -19.89
C HIS A 282 -16.03 5.35 -18.73
N LEU A 283 -15.27 4.81 -17.77
CA LEU A 283 -14.72 5.59 -16.64
C LEU A 283 -13.76 6.70 -17.10
N GLU A 284 -13.06 6.51 -18.23
CA GLU A 284 -12.17 7.51 -18.84
C GLU A 284 -12.92 8.51 -19.75
N SER A 285 -14.23 8.34 -19.99
CA SER A 285 -14.99 9.16 -20.95
C SER A 285 -15.40 10.55 -20.47
N ASP A 286 -15.43 10.79 -19.15
CA ASP A 286 -15.68 12.10 -18.54
C ASP A 286 -14.86 12.22 -17.23
N PRO A 287 -14.22 13.38 -16.93
CA PRO A 287 -13.43 13.56 -15.71
C PRO A 287 -14.14 13.22 -14.40
N LEU A 288 -15.47 13.40 -14.32
CA LEU A 288 -16.25 13.00 -13.14
C LEU A 288 -16.31 11.48 -12.98
N LEU A 289 -16.40 10.74 -14.08
CA LEU A 289 -16.37 9.28 -14.07
C LEU A 289 -14.98 8.76 -13.72
N THR A 290 -13.93 9.45 -14.19
CA THR A 290 -12.53 9.08 -13.87
C THR A 290 -12.27 9.23 -12.38
N ASN A 291 -12.71 10.34 -11.79
CA ASN A 291 -12.58 10.60 -10.36
C ASN A 291 -13.39 9.63 -9.48
N LEU A 292 -14.60 9.22 -9.92
CA LEU A 292 -15.40 8.21 -9.20
C LEU A 292 -14.82 6.80 -9.37
N GLY A 293 -14.36 6.45 -10.58
CA GLY A 293 -13.73 5.17 -10.90
C GLY A 293 -12.43 4.92 -10.15
N ALA A 294 -11.71 5.97 -9.74
CA ALA A 294 -10.49 5.85 -8.94
C ALA A 294 -10.68 5.02 -7.65
N ALA A 295 -11.83 5.14 -6.98
CA ALA A 295 -12.15 4.35 -5.78
C ALA A 295 -12.29 2.83 -6.04
N HIS A 296 -12.42 2.44 -7.31
CA HIS A 296 -12.55 1.06 -7.76
C HIS A 296 -11.30 0.52 -8.47
N LYS A 297 -10.28 1.36 -8.72
CA LYS A 297 -9.09 1.05 -9.51
C LYS A 297 -8.44 -0.29 -9.12
N LEU A 298 -8.14 -0.50 -7.84
CA LEU A 298 -7.52 -1.74 -7.34
C LEU A 298 -8.36 -3.00 -7.63
N LYS A 299 -9.70 -2.89 -7.62
CA LYS A 299 -10.60 -4.02 -7.94
C LYS A 299 -10.59 -4.34 -9.44
N ILE A 300 -10.50 -3.31 -10.27
CA ILE A 300 -10.40 -3.45 -11.73
C ILE A 300 -9.03 -4.04 -12.10
N GLU A 301 -7.94 -3.59 -11.47
CA GLU A 301 -6.58 -4.12 -11.65
C GLU A 301 -6.45 -5.58 -11.19
N GLN A 302 -7.08 -5.95 -10.07
CA GLN A 302 -7.16 -7.34 -9.64
C GLN A 302 -7.92 -8.20 -10.66
N ALA A 303 -9.07 -7.74 -11.15
CA ALA A 303 -9.84 -8.48 -12.16
C ALA A 303 -9.09 -8.66 -13.49
N VAL A 304 -8.32 -7.66 -13.94
CA VAL A 304 -7.40 -7.80 -15.09
C VAL A 304 -6.39 -8.92 -14.83
N THR A 305 -5.81 -8.95 -13.63
CA THR A 305 -4.81 -9.96 -13.24
C THR A 305 -5.41 -11.37 -13.22
N ASP A 306 -6.60 -11.52 -12.63
CA ASP A 306 -7.32 -12.80 -12.55
C ASP A 306 -7.71 -13.33 -13.94
N VAL A 307 -8.21 -12.46 -14.82
CA VAL A 307 -8.57 -12.81 -16.22
C VAL A 307 -7.31 -13.18 -17.02
N LYS A 308 -6.19 -12.46 -16.87
CA LYS A 308 -4.92 -12.82 -17.52
C LYS A 308 -4.41 -14.20 -17.06
N GLY A 309 -4.37 -14.47 -15.75
CA GLY A 309 -3.90 -15.76 -15.23
C GLY A 309 -4.79 -16.93 -15.66
N GLY A 310 -6.11 -16.74 -15.68
CA GLY A 310 -7.05 -17.73 -16.23
C GLY A 310 -6.84 -18.00 -17.72
N ASN A 311 -6.60 -16.93 -18.50
CA ASN A 311 -6.34 -17.02 -19.93
C ASN A 311 -5.04 -17.77 -20.26
N GLU A 312 -3.96 -17.54 -19.51
CA GLU A 312 -2.70 -18.30 -19.66
C GLU A 312 -2.91 -19.80 -19.40
N ALA A 313 -3.65 -20.14 -18.34
CA ALA A 313 -4.00 -21.53 -18.04
C ALA A 313 -4.87 -22.15 -19.14
N TYR A 314 -5.82 -21.41 -19.71
CA TYR A 314 -6.64 -21.82 -20.85
C TYR A 314 -5.82 -22.06 -22.13
N LEU A 315 -4.90 -21.16 -22.47
CA LEU A 315 -4.01 -21.30 -23.62
C LEU A 315 -3.13 -22.55 -23.48
N GLY A 316 -2.46 -22.73 -22.34
CA GLY A 316 -1.58 -23.86 -22.09
C GLY A 316 -2.29 -25.22 -22.14
N ARG A 317 -3.45 -25.34 -21.45
CA ARG A 317 -4.21 -26.59 -21.41
C ARG A 317 -4.86 -26.93 -22.75
N SER A 318 -5.28 -25.92 -23.51
CA SER A 318 -5.88 -26.11 -24.84
C SER A 318 -4.84 -26.47 -25.89
N TYR A 319 -3.63 -25.89 -25.82
CA TYR A 319 -2.51 -26.24 -26.71
C TYR A 319 -2.13 -27.72 -26.58
N ASN A 320 -2.01 -28.22 -25.34
CA ASN A 320 -1.73 -29.64 -25.08
C ASN A 320 -2.85 -30.53 -25.64
N LYS A 321 -4.10 -30.24 -25.29
CA LYS A 321 -5.28 -31.01 -25.74
C LYS A 321 -5.44 -31.02 -27.26
N MET A 322 -5.13 -29.91 -27.94
CA MET A 322 -5.14 -29.80 -29.40
C MET A 322 -4.14 -30.77 -30.04
N TRP A 323 -2.91 -30.84 -29.53
CA TRP A 323 -1.91 -31.78 -30.03
C TRP A 323 -2.18 -33.24 -29.63
N ASP A 324 -2.83 -33.49 -28.49
CA ASP A 324 -3.30 -34.83 -28.12
C ASP A 324 -4.40 -35.35 -29.07
N LEU A 325 -5.36 -34.49 -29.44
CA LEU A 325 -6.37 -34.81 -30.46
C LEU A 325 -5.72 -35.11 -31.82
N ALA A 326 -4.72 -34.32 -32.22
CA ALA A 326 -3.96 -34.56 -33.46
C ALA A 326 -3.18 -35.89 -33.42
N ASN A 327 -2.59 -36.24 -32.29
CA ASN A 327 -1.91 -37.53 -32.06
C ASN A 327 -2.88 -38.72 -32.09
N GLN A 328 -4.16 -38.51 -31.75
CA GLN A 328 -5.25 -39.48 -31.89
C GLN A 328 -5.87 -39.51 -33.31
N PHE A 329 -5.30 -38.77 -34.27
CA PHE A 329 -5.83 -38.56 -35.63
C PHE A 329 -7.19 -37.86 -35.71
N ARG A 330 -7.63 -37.23 -34.61
CA ARG A 330 -8.88 -36.44 -34.50
C ARG A 330 -8.64 -35.01 -34.97
N TYR A 331 -8.11 -34.86 -36.19
CA TYR A 331 -7.65 -33.57 -36.71
C TYR A 331 -8.75 -32.52 -36.84
N ASP A 332 -10.00 -32.91 -37.13
CA ASP A 332 -11.12 -31.97 -37.20
C ASP A 332 -11.47 -31.39 -35.83
N GLU A 333 -11.37 -32.17 -34.77
CA GLU A 333 -11.58 -31.70 -33.40
C GLU A 333 -10.38 -30.88 -32.88
N ALA A 334 -9.15 -31.21 -33.32
CA ALA A 334 -7.97 -30.40 -33.04
C ALA A 334 -8.04 -29.02 -33.74
N LEU A 335 -8.49 -28.99 -34.99
CA LEU A 335 -8.71 -27.75 -35.75
C LEU A 335 -9.85 -26.93 -35.15
N GLN A 336 -10.97 -27.56 -34.77
CA GLN A 336 -12.07 -26.87 -34.08
C GLN A 336 -11.61 -26.27 -32.74
N LEU A 337 -10.84 -27.01 -31.92
CA LEU A 337 -10.29 -26.48 -30.67
C LEU A 337 -9.30 -25.34 -30.91
N CYS A 338 -8.52 -25.38 -31.99
CA CYS A 338 -7.65 -24.27 -32.40
C CYS A 338 -8.48 -23.02 -32.75
N ASP A 339 -9.56 -23.19 -33.53
CA ASP A 339 -10.49 -22.12 -33.91
C ASP A 339 -11.25 -21.56 -32.68
N ASP A 340 -11.66 -22.43 -31.74
CA ASP A 340 -12.31 -22.05 -30.48
C ASP A 340 -11.36 -21.22 -29.60
N VAL A 341 -10.06 -21.57 -29.51
CA VAL A 341 -9.07 -20.77 -28.77
C VAL A 341 -8.85 -19.42 -29.44
N VAL A 342 -8.72 -19.36 -30.76
CA VAL A 342 -8.55 -18.12 -31.53
C VAL A 342 -9.77 -17.18 -31.39
N ALA A 343 -10.95 -17.73 -31.12
CA ALA A 343 -12.18 -16.99 -30.84
C ALA A 343 -12.30 -16.52 -29.38
N ASN A 344 -11.95 -17.36 -28.40
CA ASN A 344 -12.29 -17.15 -26.99
C ASN A 344 -11.11 -16.73 -26.09
N ALA A 345 -9.85 -16.97 -26.48
CA ALA A 345 -8.69 -16.49 -25.72
C ALA A 345 -8.44 -15.00 -25.95
N TRP A 346 -8.02 -14.31 -24.89
CA TRP A 346 -7.44 -12.97 -25.00
C TRP A 346 -5.97 -13.06 -25.42
N PHE A 347 -5.54 -12.16 -26.31
CA PHE A 347 -4.18 -12.10 -26.82
C PHE A 347 -3.65 -10.67 -26.62
N GLU A 348 -2.49 -10.54 -25.98
CA GLU A 348 -1.87 -9.23 -25.71
C GLU A 348 -1.31 -8.58 -26.98
N SER A 349 -0.94 -9.39 -28.00
CA SER A 349 -0.57 -8.91 -29.32
C SER A 349 -1.21 -9.72 -30.46
N ALA A 350 -1.26 -9.11 -31.65
CA ALA A 350 -1.64 -9.80 -32.88
C ALA A 350 -0.67 -10.95 -33.22
N ALA A 351 0.62 -10.84 -32.84
CA ALA A 351 1.62 -11.88 -33.11
C ALA A 351 1.35 -13.16 -32.29
N ASP A 352 0.87 -13.03 -31.06
CA ASP A 352 0.49 -14.19 -30.22
C ASP A 352 -0.73 -14.91 -30.81
N LYS A 353 -1.67 -14.16 -31.37
CA LYS A 353 -2.82 -14.72 -32.10
C LYS A 353 -2.41 -15.39 -33.41
N ASP A 354 -1.49 -14.78 -34.16
CA ASP A 354 -0.94 -15.35 -35.40
C ASP A 354 -0.11 -16.62 -35.16
N ALA A 355 0.49 -16.80 -33.98
CA ALA A 355 1.14 -18.04 -33.61
C ALA A 355 0.17 -19.25 -33.64
N TRP A 356 -1.08 -19.05 -33.22
CA TRP A 356 -2.12 -20.09 -33.33
C TRP A 356 -2.51 -20.39 -34.78
N ALA A 357 -2.48 -19.39 -35.68
CA ALA A 357 -2.65 -19.63 -37.12
C ALA A 357 -1.48 -20.44 -37.72
N VAL A 358 -0.28 -20.37 -37.14
CA VAL A 358 0.85 -21.24 -37.51
C VAL A 358 0.62 -22.68 -37.01
N GLU A 359 0.17 -22.87 -35.76
CA GLU A 359 -0.19 -24.21 -35.25
C GLU A 359 -1.33 -24.85 -36.05
N ARG A 360 -2.36 -24.07 -36.40
CA ARG A 360 -3.46 -24.51 -37.28
C ARG A 360 -2.95 -25.04 -38.62
N LYS A 361 -2.01 -24.34 -39.25
CA LYS A 361 -1.37 -24.80 -40.51
C LYS A 361 -0.56 -26.08 -40.33
N LYS A 362 0.10 -26.28 -39.18
CA LYS A 362 0.78 -27.56 -38.87
C LYS A 362 -0.23 -28.71 -38.74
N LEU A 363 -1.38 -28.47 -38.11
CA LEU A 363 -2.47 -29.46 -38.02
C LEU A 363 -3.06 -29.80 -39.40
N GLU A 364 -3.30 -28.80 -40.26
CA GLU A 364 -3.77 -29.03 -41.63
C GLU A 364 -2.75 -29.81 -42.46
N ALA A 365 -1.45 -29.50 -42.33
CA ALA A 365 -0.38 -30.25 -42.98
C ALA A 365 -0.35 -31.71 -42.49
N ALA A 366 -0.41 -31.94 -41.17
CA ALA A 366 -0.43 -33.28 -40.58
C ALA A 366 -1.67 -34.10 -40.99
N LYS A 367 -2.83 -33.45 -41.14
CA LYS A 367 -4.07 -34.05 -41.67
C LYS A 367 -3.89 -34.47 -43.14
N ASN A 368 -3.30 -33.60 -43.97
CA ASN A 368 -3.14 -33.84 -45.41
C ASN A 368 -2.08 -34.91 -45.72
N ASP A 369 -0.95 -34.93 -45.00
CA ASP A 369 0.13 -35.90 -45.17
C ASP A 369 -0.33 -37.35 -44.90
N LYS A 370 -1.39 -37.52 -44.09
CA LYS A 370 -2.06 -38.81 -43.84
C LYS A 370 -3.19 -39.16 -44.82
N LEU A 371 -3.74 -38.19 -45.56
CA LEU A 371 -4.79 -38.42 -46.55
C LEU A 371 -4.25 -38.80 -47.95
N GLY A 372 -2.96 -38.57 -48.22
CA GLY A 372 -2.32 -38.90 -49.52
C GLY A 372 -1.98 -40.38 -49.75
N GLY A 373 -2.38 -41.29 -48.85
CA GLY A 373 -1.90 -42.67 -48.80
C GLY A 373 -2.71 -43.70 -49.61
N THR A 374 -2.82 -43.57 -50.94
CA THR A 374 -3.32 -44.66 -51.81
C THR A 374 -2.50 -44.83 -53.09
N ASP A 375 -2.04 -46.06 -53.32
CA ASP A 375 -1.45 -46.65 -54.54
C ASP A 375 -0.27 -45.95 -55.23
N THR A 376 0.92 -46.58 -55.19
CA THR A 376 1.44 -47.33 -56.36
C THR A 376 2.66 -48.20 -56.03
N VAL A 377 2.96 -49.14 -56.94
CA VAL A 377 3.81 -50.33 -56.73
C VAL A 377 5.19 -50.21 -57.42
N VAL A 378 6.26 -50.34 -56.62
CA VAL A 378 7.60 -50.94 -56.92
C VAL A 378 8.44 -50.39 -58.10
N LYS A 379 9.66 -49.89 -57.79
CA LYS A 379 10.97 -50.45 -58.25
C LYS A 379 12.21 -49.73 -57.65
N LYS A 380 13.20 -50.51 -57.21
CA LYS A 380 14.65 -50.20 -57.20
C LYS A 380 15.24 -50.66 -58.56
N PRO A 381 16.35 -50.12 -59.11
CA PRO A 381 17.67 -49.86 -58.46
C PRO A 381 18.27 -48.46 -58.69
N ASP A 382 19.44 -48.06 -58.13
CA ASP A 382 20.07 -48.22 -56.79
C ASP A 382 21.33 -47.27 -56.77
N ASP A 383 22.32 -47.50 -55.89
CA ASP A 383 23.63 -46.85 -55.68
C ASP A 383 23.77 -45.39 -55.15
N GLU A 384 24.39 -45.33 -53.97
CA GLU A 384 25.22 -44.27 -53.37
C GLU A 384 24.71 -42.81 -53.25
N LYS A 385 24.07 -42.52 -52.10
CA LYS A 385 24.71 -41.73 -51.02
C LYS A 385 23.97 -41.86 -49.68
N LYS A 386 24.73 -41.84 -48.59
CA LYS A 386 24.22 -41.99 -47.20
C LYS A 386 23.23 -40.87 -46.87
N GLY A 387 22.05 -41.23 -46.37
CA GLY A 387 21.04 -40.25 -45.96
C GLY A 387 21.34 -39.61 -44.59
N PRO A 388 20.75 -38.44 -44.29
CA PRO A 388 20.76 -37.88 -42.95
C PRO A 388 19.66 -38.55 -42.11
N SER A 389 20.06 -39.47 -41.24
CA SER A 389 19.18 -39.95 -40.16
C SER A 389 18.97 -38.84 -39.15
N ILE A 390 17.73 -38.62 -38.69
CA ILE A 390 17.45 -37.62 -37.65
C ILE A 390 18.02 -38.03 -36.27
N LEU A 391 18.55 -39.26 -36.15
CA LEU A 391 19.24 -39.77 -34.97
C LEU A 391 20.68 -39.23 -34.81
N ASP A 392 21.30 -38.69 -35.87
CA ASP A 392 22.72 -38.28 -35.85
C ASP A 392 22.98 -36.89 -35.24
N LYS A 393 21.99 -36.27 -34.59
CA LYS A 393 22.17 -35.06 -33.75
C LYS A 393 22.00 -35.29 -32.25
N VAL A 394 21.78 -36.53 -31.81
CA VAL A 394 21.74 -36.87 -30.37
C VAL A 394 23.00 -37.65 -29.97
N LYS A 395 24.16 -36.97 -30.01
CA LYS A 395 25.36 -37.35 -29.24
C LYS A 395 26.19 -36.15 -28.79
N LYS A 396 25.93 -35.69 -27.56
CA LYS A 396 26.97 -35.57 -26.53
C LYS A 396 26.46 -36.31 -25.29
N ASP A 397 27.37 -36.95 -24.58
CA ASP A 397 27.06 -38.13 -23.77
C ASP A 397 26.08 -37.89 -22.62
N GLU A 398 24.94 -38.56 -22.69
CA GLU A 398 24.05 -38.79 -21.57
C GLU A 398 23.73 -40.29 -21.49
N GLY A 399 24.24 -40.93 -20.44
CA GLY A 399 24.28 -42.39 -20.33
C GLY A 399 22.89 -43.05 -20.36
N HIS A 400 22.81 -44.15 -21.13
CA HIS A 400 21.71 -45.11 -21.15
C HIS A 400 20.29 -44.53 -21.06
N LEU A 401 19.82 -43.99 -22.20
CA LEU A 401 18.42 -44.21 -22.57
C LEU A 401 18.14 -45.72 -22.45
N PRO A 402 17.05 -46.14 -21.79
CA PRO A 402 16.97 -47.48 -21.26
C PRO A 402 16.94 -48.53 -22.37
N GLY A 403 17.49 -49.70 -22.06
CA GLY A 403 17.38 -50.87 -22.91
C GLY A 403 15.93 -51.26 -23.18
N LYS A 404 15.74 -52.16 -24.15
CA LYS A 404 14.43 -52.71 -24.50
C LYS A 404 13.73 -53.26 -23.24
N ASN A 405 12.70 -52.57 -22.74
CA ASN A 405 11.97 -52.99 -21.55
C ASN A 405 11.46 -54.43 -21.74
N PRO A 406 11.84 -55.39 -20.87
CA PRO A 406 11.57 -56.80 -21.12
C PRO A 406 10.07 -57.14 -21.00
N LEU A 407 9.27 -56.31 -20.32
CA LEU A 407 7.81 -56.45 -20.24
C LEU A 407 7.09 -55.73 -21.39
N LEU A 408 7.75 -54.78 -22.06
CA LEU A 408 7.21 -54.00 -23.18
C LEU A 408 8.06 -54.24 -24.45
N PRO A 409 8.10 -55.46 -25.00
CA PRO A 409 9.01 -55.83 -26.09
C PRO A 409 8.75 -55.09 -27.42
N ASN A 410 7.60 -54.43 -27.57
CA ASN A 410 7.29 -53.56 -28.71
C ASN A 410 7.17 -52.07 -28.31
N GLY A 411 7.71 -51.69 -27.13
CA GLY A 411 7.64 -50.32 -26.60
C GLY A 411 6.19 -49.84 -26.44
N LYS A 412 5.89 -48.63 -26.91
CA LYS A 412 4.55 -48.02 -26.86
C LYS A 412 3.43 -48.90 -27.41
N ARG A 413 3.71 -49.80 -28.36
CA ARG A 413 2.70 -50.76 -28.84
C ARG A 413 2.29 -51.76 -27.75
N SER A 414 3.25 -52.25 -26.96
CA SER A 414 2.95 -53.13 -25.82
C SER A 414 2.24 -52.39 -24.68
N GLU A 415 2.47 -51.08 -24.52
CA GLU A 415 1.70 -50.26 -23.57
C GLU A 415 0.23 -50.16 -23.99
N VAL A 416 -0.05 -49.90 -25.28
CA VAL A 416 -1.41 -49.89 -25.83
C VAL A 416 -2.09 -51.27 -25.68
N GLU A 417 -1.40 -52.35 -26.06
CA GLU A 417 -1.91 -53.73 -25.92
C GLU A 417 -2.26 -54.08 -24.45
N LEU A 418 -1.54 -53.53 -23.46
CA LEU A 418 -1.83 -53.70 -22.04
C LEU A 418 -3.02 -52.85 -21.56
N LEU A 419 -3.10 -51.58 -21.98
CA LEU A 419 -4.21 -50.69 -21.65
C LEU A 419 -5.54 -51.16 -22.24
N GLU A 420 -5.53 -51.66 -23.49
CA GLU A 420 -6.70 -52.28 -24.13
C GLU A 420 -7.16 -53.54 -23.38
N ALA A 421 -6.22 -54.39 -22.91
CA ALA A 421 -6.55 -55.58 -22.13
C ALA A 421 -7.16 -55.24 -20.75
N LEU A 422 -6.60 -54.24 -20.05
CA LEU A 422 -7.15 -53.71 -18.80
C LEU A 422 -8.57 -53.15 -19.01
N GLN A 423 -8.76 -52.34 -20.05
CA GLN A 423 -10.06 -51.75 -20.39
C GLN A 423 -11.10 -52.83 -20.73
N GLY A 424 -10.72 -53.88 -21.46
CA GLY A 424 -11.58 -55.02 -21.76
C GLY A 424 -12.08 -55.73 -20.51
N ARG A 425 -11.19 -56.00 -19.53
CA ARG A 425 -11.59 -56.62 -18.25
C ARG A 425 -12.53 -55.74 -17.43
N LEU A 426 -12.28 -54.43 -17.38
CA LEU A 426 -13.17 -53.48 -16.71
C LEU A 426 -14.58 -53.53 -17.33
N ILE A 427 -14.66 -53.51 -18.66
CA ILE A 427 -15.93 -53.60 -19.39
C ILE A 427 -16.65 -54.92 -19.11
N ASP A 428 -15.94 -56.05 -19.14
CA ASP A 428 -16.56 -57.36 -18.89
C ASP A 428 -16.99 -57.55 -17.43
N ALA A 429 -16.23 -57.01 -16.46
CA ALA A 429 -16.66 -56.94 -15.05
C ALA A 429 -17.89 -56.05 -14.85
N ALA A 430 -18.00 -54.94 -15.60
CA ALA A 430 -19.17 -54.06 -15.56
C ALA A 430 -20.42 -54.68 -16.21
N LYS A 431 -20.25 -55.51 -17.26
CA LYS A 431 -21.34 -56.25 -17.92
C LYS A 431 -21.85 -57.44 -17.11
N THR A 432 -20.99 -58.08 -16.33
CA THR A 432 -21.30 -59.30 -15.55
C THR A 432 -21.82 -59.00 -14.14
N ASP A 433 -22.24 -57.75 -13.89
CA ASP A 433 -22.65 -57.22 -12.59
C ASP A 433 -21.60 -57.34 -11.46
N ALA A 434 -20.35 -57.68 -11.77
CA ALA A 434 -19.27 -57.84 -10.78
C ALA A 434 -18.82 -56.50 -10.15
N LEU A 435 -19.21 -55.38 -10.75
CA LEU A 435 -19.03 -54.02 -10.21
C LEU A 435 -20.32 -53.39 -9.66
N THR A 436 -21.44 -54.11 -9.73
CA THR A 436 -22.75 -53.60 -9.35
C THR A 436 -22.86 -53.52 -7.81
N ASP A 437 -23.58 -52.50 -7.32
CA ASP A 437 -23.66 -52.08 -5.92
C ASP A 437 -22.37 -51.58 -5.22
N ASN A 438 -21.19 -51.67 -5.84
CA ASN A 438 -19.98 -50.99 -5.35
C ASN A 438 -20.17 -49.46 -5.41
N LEU A 439 -19.96 -48.79 -4.28
CA LEU A 439 -20.00 -47.34 -4.19
C LEU A 439 -18.65 -46.75 -4.65
N PHE A 440 -18.72 -45.75 -5.53
CA PHE A 440 -17.58 -44.96 -5.98
C PHE A 440 -17.98 -43.49 -6.13
N PHE A 441 -17.02 -42.61 -6.44
CA PHE A 441 -17.32 -41.23 -6.77
C PHE A 441 -17.28 -41.03 -8.29
N TRP A 442 -18.34 -40.42 -8.82
CA TRP A 442 -18.48 -39.98 -10.19
C TRP A 442 -18.56 -38.45 -10.20
N LYS A 443 -17.55 -37.77 -10.78
CA LYS A 443 -17.47 -36.29 -10.77
C LYS A 443 -17.68 -35.69 -9.37
N GLY A 444 -17.09 -36.32 -8.35
CA GLY A 444 -17.18 -35.91 -6.94
C GLY A 444 -18.49 -36.25 -6.22
N LYS A 445 -19.40 -37.02 -6.83
CA LYS A 445 -20.70 -37.44 -6.25
C LYS A 445 -20.74 -38.95 -6.04
N LYS A 446 -21.35 -39.42 -4.94
CA LYS A 446 -21.55 -40.86 -4.71
C LYS A 446 -22.33 -41.49 -5.87
N ALA A 447 -21.84 -42.59 -6.41
CA ALA A 447 -22.45 -43.29 -7.53
C ALA A 447 -22.38 -44.81 -7.38
N LYS A 448 -23.31 -45.50 -8.05
CA LYS A 448 -23.35 -46.94 -8.24
C LYS A 448 -23.45 -47.27 -9.72
N ILE A 449 -22.78 -48.34 -10.13
CA ILE A 449 -22.99 -48.94 -11.45
C ILE A 449 -24.34 -49.68 -11.46
N ARG A 450 -25.09 -49.51 -12.56
CA ARG A 450 -26.38 -50.17 -12.82
C ARG A 450 -26.37 -51.02 -14.10
N GLY A 451 -25.20 -51.18 -14.71
CA GLY A 451 -24.96 -51.98 -15.92
C GLY A 451 -24.01 -51.26 -16.89
N ALA A 452 -23.48 -51.99 -17.87
CA ALA A 452 -22.64 -51.44 -18.92
C ALA A 452 -22.77 -52.22 -20.23
N ASP A 453 -22.36 -51.59 -21.33
CA ASP A 453 -22.12 -52.23 -22.63
C ASP A 453 -20.71 -51.88 -23.16
N ASP A 454 -20.36 -52.30 -24.37
CA ASP A 454 -19.05 -52.03 -24.99
C ASP A 454 -18.72 -50.54 -25.18
N LYS A 455 -19.72 -49.66 -25.10
CA LYS A 455 -19.60 -48.23 -25.40
C LYS A 455 -19.87 -47.36 -24.19
N LYS A 456 -20.75 -47.79 -23.26
CA LYS A 456 -21.28 -46.95 -22.18
C LYS A 456 -21.38 -47.67 -20.84
N LEU A 457 -21.18 -46.88 -19.79
CA LEU A 457 -21.43 -47.20 -18.40
C LEU A 457 -22.74 -46.53 -17.95
N SER A 458 -23.66 -47.30 -17.35
CA SER A 458 -24.91 -46.79 -16.78
C SER A 458 -24.79 -46.66 -15.26
N LEU A 459 -25.19 -45.50 -14.74
CA LEU A 459 -24.92 -45.06 -13.38
C LEU A 459 -26.18 -44.58 -12.68
N GLU A 460 -26.20 -44.76 -11.37
CA GLU A 460 -27.14 -44.14 -10.44
C GLU A 460 -26.33 -43.26 -9.48
N VAL A 461 -26.57 -41.95 -9.52
CA VAL A 461 -25.75 -40.94 -8.84
C VAL A 461 -26.60 -40.24 -7.78
N VAL A 462 -26.06 -40.15 -6.58
CA VAL A 462 -26.63 -39.41 -5.46
C VAL A 462 -26.07 -37.99 -5.47
N SER A 463 -26.95 -37.01 -5.42
CA SER A 463 -26.62 -35.60 -5.25
C SER A 463 -27.37 -35.04 -4.05
N VAL A 464 -26.98 -33.87 -3.56
CA VAL A 464 -27.66 -33.19 -2.46
C VAL A 464 -28.26 -31.89 -2.99
N ASP A 465 -29.53 -31.63 -2.69
CA ASP A 465 -30.14 -30.34 -2.99
C ASP A 465 -29.54 -29.25 -2.08
N LYS A 466 -29.06 -28.15 -2.68
CA LYS A 466 -28.36 -27.08 -1.94
C LYS A 466 -29.28 -26.22 -1.05
N LYS A 467 -30.61 -26.34 -1.16
CA LYS A 467 -31.60 -25.59 -0.38
C LYS A 467 -32.30 -26.44 0.67
N SER A 468 -32.68 -27.68 0.37
CA SER A 468 -33.34 -28.58 1.34
C SER A 468 -32.37 -29.49 2.09
N GLY A 469 -31.18 -29.77 1.53
CA GLY A 469 -30.22 -30.74 2.09
C GLY A 469 -30.61 -32.20 1.84
N GLU A 470 -31.66 -32.48 1.07
CA GLU A 470 -32.10 -33.85 0.77
C GLU A 470 -31.22 -34.54 -0.29
N GLU A 471 -31.03 -35.86 -0.17
CA GLU A 471 -30.36 -36.68 -1.18
C GLU A 471 -31.27 -36.93 -2.39
N LEU A 472 -30.94 -36.34 -3.54
CA LEU A 472 -31.58 -36.55 -4.84
C LEU A 472 -30.81 -37.61 -5.64
N VAL A 473 -31.45 -38.76 -5.88
CA VAL A 473 -30.91 -39.86 -6.70
C VAL A 473 -31.40 -39.73 -8.14
N TYR A 474 -30.49 -39.72 -9.11
CA TYR A 474 -30.82 -39.71 -10.54
C TYR A 474 -29.97 -40.74 -11.31
N ARG A 475 -30.50 -41.22 -12.44
CA ARG A 475 -29.78 -42.12 -13.34
C ARG A 475 -29.16 -41.34 -14.49
N THR A 476 -27.98 -41.77 -14.92
CA THR A 476 -27.24 -41.19 -16.04
C THR A 476 -26.44 -42.28 -16.76
N SER A 477 -25.88 -41.97 -17.92
CA SER A 477 -24.93 -42.84 -18.62
C SER A 477 -23.77 -42.01 -19.16
N ALA A 478 -22.56 -42.57 -19.16
CA ALA A 478 -21.40 -41.96 -19.82
C ALA A 478 -20.80 -42.97 -20.80
N LYS A 479 -20.15 -42.51 -21.87
CA LYS A 479 -19.31 -43.41 -22.65
C LYS A 479 -18.03 -43.72 -21.87
N TRP A 480 -17.41 -44.86 -22.14
CA TRP A 480 -16.10 -45.19 -21.55
C TRP A 480 -15.01 -44.14 -21.87
N GLU A 481 -15.03 -43.59 -23.08
CA GLU A 481 -14.13 -42.50 -23.52
C GLU A 481 -14.37 -41.14 -22.83
N ASP A 482 -15.55 -40.95 -22.21
CA ASP A 482 -15.95 -39.70 -21.54
C ASP A 482 -15.74 -39.75 -20.01
N VAL A 483 -15.27 -40.89 -19.47
CA VAL A 483 -14.98 -41.03 -18.03
C VAL A 483 -13.66 -40.33 -17.72
N LYS A 484 -13.65 -39.49 -16.68
CA LYS A 484 -12.43 -38.78 -16.28
C LYS A 484 -11.38 -39.74 -15.71
N PRO A 485 -10.07 -39.43 -15.79
CA PRO A 485 -9.04 -40.33 -15.27
C PRO A 485 -9.16 -40.65 -13.78
N GLU A 486 -9.62 -39.71 -12.94
CA GLU A 486 -9.84 -39.95 -11.49
C GLU A 486 -11.02 -40.91 -11.23
N ASP A 487 -12.06 -40.82 -12.07
CA ASP A 487 -13.22 -41.72 -12.02
C ASP A 487 -12.83 -43.10 -12.58
N MET A 488 -12.03 -43.18 -13.66
CA MET A 488 -11.53 -44.44 -14.24
C MET A 488 -10.61 -45.22 -13.29
N LEU A 489 -9.71 -44.54 -12.58
CA LEU A 489 -8.79 -45.20 -11.66
C LEU A 489 -9.54 -45.95 -10.56
N GLN A 490 -10.56 -45.32 -9.98
CA GLN A 490 -11.47 -45.95 -9.01
C GLN A 490 -12.18 -47.20 -9.56
N LEU A 491 -12.44 -47.26 -10.87
CA LEU A 491 -13.07 -48.41 -11.52
C LEU A 491 -12.06 -49.54 -11.75
N TYR A 492 -10.82 -49.23 -12.14
CA TYR A 492 -9.74 -50.22 -12.21
C TYR A 492 -9.50 -50.86 -10.83
N ASP A 493 -9.44 -50.07 -9.75
CA ASP A 493 -9.28 -50.56 -8.37
C ASP A 493 -10.39 -51.52 -7.90
N ARG A 494 -11.57 -51.40 -8.48
CA ARG A 494 -12.73 -52.26 -8.18
C ARG A 494 -12.84 -53.45 -9.12
N THR A 495 -12.06 -53.49 -10.20
CA THR A 495 -12.12 -54.56 -11.20
C THR A 495 -11.59 -55.87 -10.58
N PRO A 496 -12.40 -56.93 -10.49
CA PRO A 496 -11.97 -58.17 -9.85
C PRO A 496 -10.93 -58.91 -10.70
N ALA A 497 -10.04 -59.64 -10.02
CA ALA A 497 -9.08 -60.56 -10.63
C ALA A 497 -8.13 -59.91 -11.68
N LEU A 498 -7.70 -58.67 -11.46
CA LEU A 498 -6.58 -58.08 -12.19
C LEU A 498 -5.31 -58.94 -12.02
N THR A 499 -4.62 -59.18 -13.12
CA THR A 499 -3.31 -59.84 -13.15
C THR A 499 -2.19 -58.83 -12.98
N ASP A 500 -0.97 -59.28 -12.66
CA ASP A 500 0.22 -58.41 -12.56
C ASP A 500 0.43 -57.52 -13.80
N LYS A 501 0.05 -58.01 -15.00
CA LYS A 501 0.11 -57.24 -16.24
C LYS A 501 -0.94 -56.14 -16.32
N ASP A 502 -2.11 -56.35 -15.75
CA ASP A 502 -3.16 -55.33 -15.68
C ASP A 502 -2.79 -54.29 -14.62
N MET A 503 -2.19 -54.71 -13.49
CA MET A 503 -1.62 -53.78 -12.51
C MET A 503 -0.49 -52.91 -13.12
N LEU A 504 0.36 -53.49 -13.98
CA LEU A 504 1.33 -52.72 -14.77
C LEU A 504 0.64 -51.75 -15.74
N ALA A 505 -0.47 -52.14 -16.35
CA ALA A 505 -1.28 -51.26 -17.19
C ALA A 505 -1.88 -50.09 -16.38
N VAL A 506 -2.29 -50.31 -15.12
CA VAL A 506 -2.73 -49.21 -14.23
C VAL A 506 -1.57 -48.27 -13.88
N VAL A 507 -0.36 -48.78 -13.63
CA VAL A 507 0.84 -47.92 -13.44
C VAL A 507 1.11 -47.06 -14.68
N ILE A 508 1.05 -47.66 -15.88
CA ILE A 508 1.18 -46.96 -17.17
C ILE A 508 0.10 -45.88 -17.29
N PHE A 509 -1.16 -46.21 -17.01
CA PHE A 509 -2.30 -45.31 -17.04
C PHE A 509 -2.14 -44.11 -16.09
N CYS A 510 -1.67 -44.33 -14.85
CA CYS A 510 -1.42 -43.23 -13.91
C CYS A 510 -0.34 -42.27 -14.43
N PHE A 511 0.76 -42.79 -14.99
CA PHE A 511 1.79 -41.96 -15.61
C PHE A 511 1.26 -41.16 -16.81
N ASP A 512 0.51 -41.79 -17.71
CA ASP A 512 -0.07 -41.12 -18.89
C ASP A 512 -1.19 -40.13 -18.52
N SER A 513 -1.83 -40.31 -17.37
CA SER A 513 -2.82 -39.38 -16.78
C SER A 513 -2.20 -38.31 -15.87
N ALA A 514 -0.86 -38.22 -15.82
CA ALA A 514 -0.09 -37.32 -14.95
C ALA A 514 -0.28 -37.49 -13.44
N PHE A 515 -0.82 -38.62 -12.98
CA PHE A 515 -0.91 -39.00 -11.57
C PHE A 515 0.42 -39.57 -11.06
N MET A 516 1.45 -38.73 -11.01
CA MET A 516 2.85 -39.16 -10.77
C MET A 516 3.07 -39.85 -9.42
N ASP A 517 2.41 -39.38 -8.37
CA ASP A 517 2.49 -39.90 -7.00
C ASP A 517 1.89 -41.32 -6.95
N GLU A 518 0.62 -41.42 -7.31
CA GLU A 518 -0.15 -42.65 -7.48
C GLU A 518 0.54 -43.69 -8.40
N ALA A 519 1.15 -43.25 -9.50
CA ALA A 519 1.92 -44.10 -10.40
C ALA A 519 3.15 -44.69 -9.69
N SER A 520 3.82 -43.89 -8.87
CA SER A 520 5.02 -44.29 -8.12
C SER A 520 4.69 -45.18 -6.91
N HIS A 521 3.54 -44.96 -6.25
CA HIS A 521 2.99 -45.86 -5.22
C HIS A 521 2.59 -47.22 -5.80
N ARG A 522 1.85 -47.23 -6.92
CA ARG A 522 1.44 -48.48 -7.58
C ARG A 522 2.62 -49.24 -8.19
N ALA A 523 3.62 -48.53 -8.69
CA ALA A 523 4.87 -49.14 -9.12
C ALA A 523 5.62 -49.78 -7.95
N PHE A 524 5.63 -49.14 -6.76
CA PHE A 524 6.11 -49.74 -5.52
C PHE A 524 5.33 -51.02 -5.16
N LEU A 525 4.00 -50.97 -5.08
CA LEU A 525 3.17 -52.14 -4.74
C LEU A 525 3.39 -53.31 -5.71
N LEU A 526 3.41 -53.02 -7.02
CA LEU A 526 3.68 -54.03 -8.05
C LEU A 526 5.10 -54.59 -7.91
N PHE A 527 6.10 -53.77 -7.59
CA PHE A 527 7.46 -54.23 -7.30
C PHE A 527 7.54 -55.11 -6.05
N LYS A 528 6.81 -54.79 -4.96
CA LYS A 528 6.75 -55.67 -3.77
C LYS A 528 6.14 -57.05 -4.09
N GLN A 529 5.18 -57.10 -5.02
CA GLN A 529 4.58 -58.35 -5.50
C GLN A 529 5.46 -59.09 -6.53
N ARG A 530 6.16 -58.35 -7.41
CA ARG A 530 6.98 -58.84 -8.51
C ARG A 530 8.38 -58.21 -8.48
N ASN A 531 9.18 -58.61 -7.49
CA ASN A 531 10.57 -58.18 -7.37
C ASN A 531 11.40 -58.53 -8.63
N ASP A 532 11.04 -59.63 -9.33
CA ASP A 532 11.63 -60.02 -10.61
C ASP A 532 11.36 -59.04 -11.76
N TRP A 533 10.45 -58.08 -11.59
CA TRP A 533 10.14 -57.04 -12.57
C TRP A 533 10.86 -55.70 -12.30
N LYS A 534 11.73 -55.61 -11.28
CA LYS A 534 12.36 -54.34 -10.87
C LYS A 534 13.04 -53.58 -12.01
N GLU A 535 13.86 -54.25 -12.82
CA GLU A 535 14.53 -53.63 -13.98
C GLU A 535 13.50 -53.06 -14.99
N ALA A 536 12.42 -53.79 -15.25
CA ALA A 536 11.36 -53.34 -16.16
C ALA A 536 10.55 -52.16 -15.61
N ILE A 537 10.34 -52.13 -14.29
CA ILE A 537 9.66 -51.04 -13.58
C ILE A 537 10.56 -49.80 -13.56
N ASP A 538 11.85 -49.94 -13.26
CA ASP A 538 12.83 -48.84 -13.32
C ASP A 538 12.91 -48.22 -14.72
N ILE A 539 12.97 -49.06 -15.77
CA ILE A 539 12.93 -48.61 -17.16
C ILE A 539 11.62 -47.87 -17.48
N LEU A 540 10.47 -48.37 -17.01
CA LEU A 540 9.17 -47.74 -17.22
C LEU A 540 9.11 -46.37 -16.54
N ILE A 541 9.45 -46.29 -15.24
CA ILE A 541 9.42 -45.04 -14.47
C ILE A 541 10.35 -44.01 -15.11
N ALA A 542 11.60 -44.38 -15.40
CA ALA A 542 12.56 -43.49 -16.08
C ALA A 542 12.04 -42.98 -17.43
N SER A 543 11.45 -43.86 -18.25
CA SER A 543 10.89 -43.48 -19.55
C SER A 543 9.67 -42.56 -19.45
N LYS A 544 8.74 -42.81 -18.51
CA LYS A 544 7.56 -41.98 -18.31
C LYS A 544 7.91 -40.61 -17.70
N ARG A 545 8.82 -40.60 -16.72
CA ARG A 545 9.33 -39.38 -16.06
C ARG A 545 10.38 -38.61 -16.90
N LYS A 546 10.86 -39.19 -18.00
CA LYS A 546 11.90 -38.64 -18.91
C LYS A 546 13.23 -38.31 -18.21
N ILE A 547 13.64 -39.18 -17.28
CA ILE A 547 14.90 -39.08 -16.53
C ILE A 547 15.79 -40.30 -16.80
N LYS A 548 17.07 -40.21 -16.45
CA LYS A 548 17.96 -41.38 -16.44
C LYS A 548 17.52 -42.35 -15.33
N ILE A 549 17.70 -43.65 -15.56
CA ILE A 549 17.64 -44.62 -14.46
C ILE A 549 18.79 -44.27 -13.49
N PRO A 550 18.54 -44.10 -12.18
CA PRO A 550 19.62 -43.91 -11.21
C PRO A 550 20.58 -45.10 -11.20
N THR A 551 21.84 -44.88 -10.79
CA THR A 551 22.88 -45.94 -10.81
C THR A 551 22.49 -47.21 -10.05
N GLU A 552 21.66 -47.07 -9.00
CA GLU A 552 21.14 -48.15 -8.16
C GLU A 552 19.64 -48.46 -8.40
N GLY A 553 19.05 -47.89 -9.47
CA GLY A 553 17.63 -47.94 -9.77
C GLY A 553 16.79 -46.99 -8.90
N PHE A 554 15.46 -47.03 -9.03
CA PHE A 554 14.58 -46.32 -8.10
C PHE A 554 14.56 -47.05 -6.75
N VAL A 555 14.49 -46.29 -5.66
CA VAL A 555 14.60 -46.80 -4.28
C VAL A 555 13.28 -46.64 -3.55
N GLU A 556 13.02 -47.56 -2.61
CA GLU A 556 11.85 -47.47 -1.73
C GLU A 556 11.99 -46.29 -0.75
N TYR A 557 10.98 -45.42 -0.71
CA TYR A 557 10.78 -44.40 0.33
C TYR A 557 9.30 -44.09 0.47
N ASP A 558 8.78 -44.07 1.70
CA ASP A 558 7.39 -43.71 2.04
C ASP A 558 6.32 -44.38 1.16
N GLU A 559 6.44 -45.71 0.94
CA GLU A 559 5.58 -46.51 0.05
C GLU A 559 5.58 -46.10 -1.45
N HIS A 560 6.62 -45.38 -1.90
CA HIS A 560 6.83 -44.98 -3.30
C HIS A 560 8.19 -45.44 -3.84
N LEU A 561 8.32 -45.51 -5.16
CA LEU A 561 9.61 -45.64 -5.87
C LEU A 561 10.08 -44.26 -6.35
N VAL A 562 11.15 -43.77 -5.72
CA VAL A 562 11.74 -42.44 -5.98
C VAL A 562 13.22 -42.56 -6.39
N THR A 563 13.84 -41.49 -6.89
CA THR A 563 15.30 -41.51 -7.08
C THR A 563 16.04 -41.43 -5.72
N PRO A 564 17.31 -41.86 -5.65
CA PRO A 564 18.14 -41.67 -4.45
C PRO A 564 18.21 -40.20 -4.00
N ASP A 565 18.36 -39.26 -4.95
CA ASP A 565 18.40 -37.82 -4.67
C ASP A 565 17.07 -37.29 -4.11
N GLU A 566 15.93 -37.79 -4.62
CA GLU A 566 14.60 -37.46 -4.11
C GLU A 566 14.40 -37.98 -2.68
N LYS A 567 14.86 -39.21 -2.40
CA LYS A 567 14.86 -39.79 -1.06
C LYS A 567 15.74 -38.99 -0.10
N GLU A 568 16.95 -38.62 -0.52
CA GLU A 568 17.86 -37.79 0.29
C GLU A 568 17.24 -36.41 0.56
N GLY A 569 16.66 -35.78 -0.46
CA GLY A 569 15.93 -34.52 -0.33
C GLY A 569 14.74 -34.61 0.62
N ALA A 570 13.91 -35.65 0.51
CA ALA A 570 12.76 -35.84 1.39
C ALA A 570 13.18 -36.09 2.85
N ILE A 571 14.23 -36.90 3.08
CA ILE A 571 14.83 -37.09 4.41
C ILE A 571 15.37 -35.77 4.97
N PHE A 572 16.08 -34.98 4.14
CA PHE A 572 16.58 -33.66 4.53
C PHE A 572 15.43 -32.71 4.94
N TYR A 573 14.37 -32.61 4.13
CA TYR A 573 13.22 -31.76 4.45
C TYR A 573 12.44 -32.24 5.67
N ALA A 574 12.32 -33.55 5.90
CA ALA A 574 11.71 -34.10 7.10
C ALA A 574 12.52 -33.75 8.37
N ASN A 575 13.86 -33.89 8.30
CA ASN A 575 14.76 -33.50 9.39
C ASN A 575 14.71 -31.98 9.65
N LEU A 576 14.75 -31.16 8.60
CA LEU A 576 14.64 -29.70 8.69
C LEU A 576 13.33 -29.27 9.37
N ARG A 577 12.19 -29.85 8.95
CA ARG A 577 10.89 -29.59 9.57
C ARG A 577 10.86 -30.00 11.06
N ALA A 578 11.43 -31.14 11.41
CA ALA A 578 11.50 -31.60 12.81
C ALA A 578 12.38 -30.68 13.69
N VAL A 579 13.47 -30.14 13.15
CA VAL A 579 14.32 -29.15 13.82
C VAL A 579 13.59 -27.81 13.98
N LEU A 580 12.93 -27.32 12.93
CA LEU A 580 12.15 -26.09 12.97
C LEU A 580 10.94 -26.17 13.91
N GLU A 581 10.30 -27.34 14.03
CA GLU A 581 9.20 -27.56 14.98
C GLU A 581 9.69 -27.54 16.44
N ARG A 582 10.88 -28.12 16.72
CA ARG A 582 11.52 -28.05 18.04
C ARG A 582 11.91 -26.62 18.40
N PHE A 583 12.43 -25.87 17.44
CA PHE A 583 12.70 -24.44 17.55
C PHE A 583 11.42 -23.65 17.86
N GLU A 584 10.36 -23.73 17.03
CA GLU A 584 9.08 -23.02 17.25
C GLU A 584 8.48 -23.31 18.64
N LYS A 585 8.48 -24.59 19.06
CA LYS A 585 7.90 -25.01 20.35
C LYS A 585 8.67 -24.49 21.57
N GLY A 586 9.94 -24.16 21.44
CA GLY A 586 10.79 -23.72 22.54
C GLY A 586 10.94 -22.20 22.67
N ILE A 587 10.76 -21.42 21.60
CA ILE A 587 10.82 -19.95 21.67
C ILE A 587 9.84 -19.41 22.72
N ASN A 588 10.35 -18.57 23.63
CA ASN A 588 9.63 -17.98 24.77
C ASN A 588 8.85 -18.98 25.66
N ASN A 589 9.21 -20.27 25.63
CA ASN A 589 8.52 -21.27 26.44
C ASN A 589 8.85 -21.12 27.93
N LYS A 590 7.83 -21.18 28.79
CA LYS A 590 8.00 -21.13 30.26
C LYS A 590 8.82 -22.31 30.78
N ASP A 591 8.76 -23.46 30.11
CA ASP A 591 9.62 -24.61 30.41
C ASP A 591 11.07 -24.38 29.94
N LYS A 592 11.99 -24.37 30.90
CA LYS A 592 13.43 -24.23 30.64
C LYS A 592 13.96 -25.30 29.67
N ARG A 593 13.50 -26.54 29.76
CA ARG A 593 13.99 -27.64 28.90
C ARG A 593 13.60 -27.44 27.44
N LYS A 594 12.42 -26.85 27.19
CA LYS A 594 11.97 -26.54 25.82
C LYS A 594 12.75 -25.39 25.21
N ARG A 595 13.10 -24.37 26.01
CA ARG A 595 14.02 -23.31 25.56
C ARG A 595 15.42 -23.86 25.24
N GLU A 596 15.97 -24.72 26.10
CA GLU A 596 17.26 -25.38 25.86
C GLU A 596 17.22 -26.26 24.58
N ASP A 597 16.12 -26.97 24.31
CA ASP A 597 15.97 -27.74 23.07
C ASP A 597 15.81 -26.86 21.82
N SER A 598 15.17 -25.68 21.92
CA SER A 598 15.08 -24.71 20.82
C SER A 598 16.44 -24.08 20.49
N GLU A 599 17.25 -23.72 21.49
CA GLU A 599 18.62 -23.24 21.23
C GLU A 599 19.49 -24.33 20.57
N LYS A 600 19.32 -25.59 21.02
CA LYS A 600 19.99 -26.73 20.38
C LYS A 600 19.51 -26.94 18.94
N ALA A 601 18.20 -26.87 18.70
CA ALA A 601 17.61 -26.97 17.37
C ALA A 601 18.08 -25.84 16.44
N PHE A 602 18.27 -24.62 16.95
CA PHE A 602 18.85 -23.53 16.18
C PHE A 602 20.32 -23.80 15.80
N GLY A 603 21.11 -24.40 16.69
CA GLY A 603 22.47 -24.89 16.35
C GLY A 603 22.43 -25.98 15.28
N GLU A 604 21.56 -26.99 15.45
CA GLU A 604 21.35 -28.06 14.46
C GLU A 604 20.92 -27.51 13.09
N LEU A 605 20.15 -26.42 13.05
CA LEU A 605 19.73 -25.74 11.82
C LEU A 605 20.90 -25.04 11.10
N LEU A 606 21.81 -24.40 11.83
CA LEU A 606 23.02 -23.79 11.27
C LEU A 606 23.98 -24.86 10.73
N ASP A 607 24.10 -25.99 11.44
CA ASP A 607 24.94 -27.13 11.04
C ASP A 607 24.45 -27.83 9.76
N MET A 608 23.19 -27.62 9.33
CA MET A 608 22.67 -28.12 8.04
C MET A 608 23.23 -27.36 6.81
N GLY A 609 23.86 -26.20 7.02
CA GLY A 609 24.56 -25.44 5.99
C GLY A 609 23.67 -24.78 4.93
N GLU A 610 24.28 -24.33 3.83
CA GLU A 610 23.68 -23.47 2.79
C GLU A 610 22.38 -24.03 2.19
N ARG A 611 22.30 -25.36 2.01
CA ARG A 611 21.10 -26.06 1.49
C ARG A 611 19.86 -25.85 2.38
N ALA A 612 20.05 -25.53 3.65
CA ALA A 612 18.96 -25.28 4.60
C ALA A 612 18.46 -23.82 4.58
N VAL A 613 19.28 -22.85 4.16
CA VAL A 613 19.02 -21.41 4.33
C VAL A 613 17.67 -21.01 3.73
N LYS A 614 17.50 -21.13 2.41
CA LYS A 614 16.25 -20.74 1.73
C LYS A 614 15.02 -21.46 2.31
N PRO A 615 14.98 -22.81 2.42
CA PRO A 615 13.80 -23.48 2.97
C PRO A 615 13.53 -23.17 4.45
N ALA A 616 14.56 -22.91 5.24
CA ALA A 616 14.40 -22.49 6.63
C ALA A 616 13.76 -21.09 6.71
N ILE A 617 14.21 -20.14 5.89
CA ILE A 617 13.59 -18.81 5.80
C ILE A 617 12.13 -18.91 5.33
N GLU A 618 11.82 -19.70 4.30
CA GLU A 618 10.45 -19.90 3.81
C GLU A 618 9.51 -20.46 4.91
N ILE A 619 9.96 -21.45 5.68
CA ILE A 619 9.17 -22.02 6.77
C ILE A 619 9.07 -21.05 7.97
N LEU A 620 10.16 -20.38 8.34
CA LEU A 620 10.16 -19.40 9.43
C LEU A 620 9.32 -18.17 9.11
N GLN A 621 9.25 -17.75 7.84
CA GLN A 621 8.32 -16.72 7.39
C GLN A 621 6.87 -17.16 7.62
N GLY A 622 6.50 -18.40 7.26
CA GLY A 622 5.16 -18.92 7.56
C GLY A 622 4.84 -19.01 9.06
N VAL A 623 5.84 -19.23 9.92
CA VAL A 623 5.69 -19.13 11.38
C VAL A 623 5.55 -17.67 11.83
N LEU A 624 6.35 -16.76 11.26
CA LEU A 624 6.30 -15.32 11.52
C LEU A 624 4.92 -14.74 11.16
N ASP A 625 4.41 -15.04 9.96
CA ASP A 625 3.07 -14.65 9.48
C ASP A 625 1.96 -15.16 10.41
N LYS A 626 2.07 -16.41 10.86
CA LYS A 626 1.14 -17.03 11.82
C LYS A 626 1.20 -16.35 13.18
N GLU A 627 2.38 -15.99 13.67
CA GLU A 627 2.51 -15.24 14.93
C GLU A 627 2.07 -13.77 14.79
N MET A 628 2.19 -13.16 13.60
CA MET A 628 1.59 -11.86 13.30
C MET A 628 0.06 -11.92 13.31
N GLU A 629 -0.53 -12.99 12.77
CA GLU A 629 -1.97 -13.26 12.90
C GLU A 629 -2.39 -13.58 14.33
N ASN A 630 -1.53 -14.20 15.14
CA ASN A 630 -1.75 -14.35 16.58
C ASN A 630 -1.67 -12.99 17.29
N ALA A 631 -0.74 -12.10 16.90
CA ALA A 631 -0.61 -10.77 17.48
C ALA A 631 -1.91 -9.96 17.28
N LYS A 632 -2.46 -9.95 16.07
CA LYS A 632 -3.75 -9.32 15.73
C LYS A 632 -4.94 -9.89 16.53
N LYS A 633 -4.87 -11.14 16.99
CA LYS A 633 -5.92 -11.79 17.79
C LYS A 633 -5.72 -11.58 19.30
N ALA A 634 -4.50 -11.76 19.77
CA ALA A 634 -4.12 -11.71 21.19
C ALA A 634 -4.23 -10.31 21.79
N THR A 635 -3.90 -9.28 21.00
CA THR A 635 -4.08 -7.86 21.35
C THR A 635 -5.49 -7.51 21.81
N GLY A 636 -6.53 -8.20 21.33
CA GLY A 636 -7.91 -7.86 21.63
C GLY A 636 -8.26 -6.45 21.16
N LEU A 637 -7.99 -6.14 19.87
CA LEU A 637 -8.12 -4.82 19.21
C LEU A 637 -9.57 -4.32 19.03
N LEU A 638 -10.39 -4.63 20.02
CA LEU A 638 -11.60 -3.92 20.36
C LEU A 638 -11.50 -3.66 21.86
N ALA A 639 -10.89 -2.54 22.23
CA ALA A 639 -11.39 -1.84 23.40
C ALA A 639 -12.90 -1.69 23.17
N ASP A 640 -13.71 -2.12 24.14
CA ASP A 640 -15.16 -2.05 23.98
C ASP A 640 -15.60 -0.59 23.72
N ASP A 641 -16.79 -0.39 23.15
CA ASP A 641 -17.25 0.95 22.78
C ASP A 641 -17.18 1.95 23.95
N ALA A 642 -17.35 1.46 25.19
CA ALA A 642 -17.20 2.29 26.39
C ALA A 642 -15.75 2.75 26.60
N HIS A 643 -14.76 1.85 26.54
CA HIS A 643 -13.33 2.22 26.66
C HIS A 643 -12.86 3.14 25.52
N LEU A 644 -13.30 2.92 24.27
CA LEU A 644 -12.97 3.83 23.16
C LEU A 644 -13.61 5.22 23.34
N LYS A 645 -14.82 5.27 23.89
CA LYS A 645 -15.54 6.52 24.21
C LYS A 645 -14.90 7.28 25.38
N GLU A 646 -14.40 6.57 26.40
CA GLU A 646 -13.60 7.16 27.48
C GLU A 646 -12.27 7.71 26.96
N LEU A 647 -11.55 6.94 26.13
CA LEU A 647 -10.33 7.39 25.45
C LEU A 647 -10.58 8.63 24.57
N LEU A 648 -11.68 8.67 23.83
CA LEU A 648 -12.02 9.81 22.97
C LEU A 648 -12.33 11.05 23.79
N THR A 649 -13.05 10.88 24.90
CA THR A 649 -13.36 11.96 25.85
C THR A 649 -12.09 12.57 26.45
N GLU A 650 -11.13 11.73 26.85
CA GLU A 650 -9.85 12.20 27.42
C GLU A 650 -8.93 12.82 26.35
N LEU A 651 -8.87 12.23 25.15
CA LEU A 651 -8.14 12.80 24.01
C LEU A 651 -8.69 14.19 23.64
N ASP A 652 -10.01 14.35 23.59
CA ASP A 652 -10.66 15.64 23.34
C ASP A 652 -10.38 16.66 24.46
N ARG A 653 -10.37 16.23 25.72
CA ARG A 653 -9.99 17.08 26.85
C ARG A 653 -8.57 17.60 26.71
N ARG A 654 -7.62 16.74 26.30
CA ARG A 654 -6.21 17.12 26.07
C ARG A 654 -6.05 18.02 24.84
N ARG A 655 -6.74 17.72 23.73
CA ARG A 655 -6.81 18.58 22.53
C ARG A 655 -7.28 19.98 22.92
N ALA A 656 -8.37 20.09 23.67
CA ALA A 656 -8.91 21.36 24.12
C ALA A 656 -7.93 22.12 25.02
N TYR A 657 -7.30 21.45 25.98
CA TYR A 657 -6.33 22.05 26.91
C TYR A 657 -5.05 22.55 26.20
N ALA A 658 -4.58 21.83 25.18
CA ALA A 658 -3.48 22.26 24.32
C ALA A 658 -3.88 23.45 23.42
N LEU A 659 -5.03 23.35 22.75
CA LEU A 659 -5.56 24.41 21.88
C LEU A 659 -5.86 25.70 22.63
N GLU A 660 -6.25 25.63 23.90
CA GLU A 660 -6.45 26.80 24.77
C GLU A 660 -5.20 27.68 24.79
N LEU A 661 -4.01 27.11 25.06
CA LEU A 661 -2.77 27.88 25.12
C LEU A 661 -2.22 28.23 23.73
N ILE A 662 -2.28 27.30 22.76
CA ILE A 662 -1.76 27.56 21.40
C ILE A 662 -2.50 28.75 20.76
N MET A 663 -3.82 28.81 20.93
CA MET A 663 -4.65 29.87 20.35
C MET A 663 -4.67 31.17 21.18
N ASP A 664 -4.12 31.18 22.40
CA ASP A 664 -4.07 32.35 23.26
C ASP A 664 -2.98 33.34 22.81
N THR A 665 -3.41 34.43 22.17
CA THR A 665 -2.51 35.48 21.67
C THR A 665 -1.92 36.37 22.76
N GLU A 666 -2.43 36.31 24.00
CA GLU A 666 -1.89 37.08 25.14
C GLU A 666 -0.83 36.27 25.89
N LYS A 667 -1.11 34.99 26.18
CA LYS A 667 -0.16 34.09 26.86
C LYS A 667 0.94 33.57 25.94
N TYR A 668 0.63 33.30 24.67
CA TYR A 668 1.58 32.80 23.67
C TYR A 668 1.70 33.80 22.49
N PRO A 669 2.20 35.03 22.74
CA PRO A 669 2.12 36.14 21.80
C PRO A 669 3.03 36.00 20.58
N TYR A 670 2.72 36.77 19.54
CA TYR A 670 3.64 37.05 18.44
C TYR A 670 3.59 38.56 18.10
N PRO A 671 4.72 39.29 18.04
CA PRO A 671 6.09 38.84 18.35
C PRO A 671 6.26 38.30 19.77
N TYR A 672 7.32 37.52 19.99
CA TYR A 672 7.52 36.76 21.24
C TYR A 672 7.67 37.65 22.48
N GLY A 673 7.10 37.19 23.60
CA GLY A 673 7.25 37.82 24.91
C GLY A 673 8.52 37.37 25.65
N PRO A 674 8.85 38.00 26.80
CA PRO A 674 10.06 37.69 27.56
C PRO A 674 10.09 36.25 28.10
N ASN A 675 8.94 35.62 28.32
CA ASN A 675 8.82 34.27 28.86
C ASN A 675 8.57 33.20 27.77
N GLN A 676 8.85 33.49 26.50
CA GLN A 676 8.52 32.62 25.36
C GLN A 676 8.99 31.17 25.53
N ALA A 677 10.18 30.95 26.10
CA ALA A 677 10.71 29.59 26.32
C ALA A 677 9.92 28.80 27.37
N GLU A 678 9.43 29.45 28.42
CA GLU A 678 8.60 28.83 29.46
C GLU A 678 7.22 28.47 28.91
N VAL A 679 6.63 29.38 28.12
CA VAL A 679 5.32 29.15 27.48
C VAL A 679 5.42 28.08 26.38
N GLN A 680 6.50 28.08 25.60
CA GLN A 680 6.75 27.02 24.62
C GLN A 680 6.85 25.65 25.29
N HIS A 681 7.53 25.56 26.43
CA HIS A 681 7.62 24.30 27.18
C HIS A 681 6.25 23.78 27.63
N ASP A 682 5.37 24.64 28.14
CA ASP A 682 3.97 24.26 28.47
C ASP A 682 3.18 23.85 27.21
N VAL A 683 3.37 24.53 26.07
CA VAL A 683 2.80 24.08 24.78
C VAL A 683 3.30 22.68 24.40
N ASP A 684 4.61 22.42 24.54
CA ASP A 684 5.24 21.15 24.17
C ASP A 684 4.76 20.01 25.08
N GLU A 685 4.65 20.22 26.39
CA GLU A 685 4.07 19.26 27.35
C GLU A 685 2.60 18.95 27.02
N ARG A 686 1.79 19.96 26.69
CA ARG A 686 0.39 19.78 26.29
C ARG A 686 0.26 19.02 24.96
N VAL A 687 1.10 19.31 23.97
CA VAL A 687 1.15 18.59 22.69
C VAL A 687 1.62 17.14 22.90
N ALA A 688 2.61 16.91 23.77
CA ALA A 688 3.08 15.58 24.13
C ALA A 688 1.98 14.75 24.80
N ALA A 689 1.17 15.35 25.68
CA ALA A 689 0.03 14.70 26.29
C ALA A 689 -1.06 14.30 25.27
N VAL A 690 -1.26 15.06 24.19
CA VAL A 690 -2.13 14.65 23.06
C VAL A 690 -1.49 13.49 22.29
N ARG A 691 -0.19 13.59 21.97
CA ARG A 691 0.58 12.56 21.25
C ARG A 691 0.62 11.23 21.99
N GLU A 692 0.65 11.22 23.32
CA GLU A 692 0.61 10.01 24.14
C GLU A 692 -0.58 9.11 23.77
N ILE A 693 -1.79 9.67 23.78
CA ILE A 693 -3.02 8.93 23.43
C ILE A 693 -3.12 8.70 21.92
N TRP A 694 -2.70 9.66 21.10
CA TRP A 694 -2.83 9.58 19.65
C TRP A 694 -1.86 8.59 18.99
N ASN A 695 -0.68 8.37 19.57
CA ASN A 695 0.35 7.47 19.03
C ASN A 695 0.38 6.12 19.74
N ASP A 696 0.05 6.06 21.03
CA ASP A 696 0.19 4.84 21.84
C ASP A 696 -0.97 4.70 22.86
N PRO A 697 -2.22 4.51 22.38
CA PRO A 697 -3.39 4.38 23.25
C PRO A 697 -3.33 3.13 24.16
N ALA A 698 -2.62 2.08 23.74
CA ALA A 698 -2.41 0.86 24.52
C ALA A 698 -1.62 1.14 25.80
N LYS A 699 -0.47 1.80 25.67
CA LYS A 699 0.34 2.22 26.81
C LYS A 699 -0.38 3.23 27.70
N TYR A 700 -1.11 4.17 27.11
CA TYR A 700 -1.82 5.19 27.88
C TYR A 700 -2.89 4.59 28.82
N THR A 701 -3.67 3.62 28.34
CA THR A 701 -4.69 2.94 29.16
C THR A 701 -4.10 2.00 30.23
N GLY A 702 -2.79 1.81 30.25
CA GLY A 702 -2.14 0.80 31.08
C GLY A 702 -2.45 -0.64 30.63
N GLN A 703 -3.09 -0.81 29.47
CA GLN A 703 -3.36 -2.10 28.84
C GLN A 703 -2.10 -2.61 28.13
N ALA A 704 -1.01 -2.78 28.88
CA ALA A 704 0.03 -3.72 28.49
C ALA A 704 -0.63 -5.09 28.41
N ASN A 705 -0.75 -5.62 27.20
CA ASN A 705 -1.37 -6.91 26.96
C ASN A 705 -0.26 -7.98 27.00
N PRO A 706 -0.15 -8.79 28.08
CA PRO A 706 1.01 -9.66 28.26
C PRO A 706 1.03 -10.83 27.25
N GLU A 707 -0.08 -11.09 26.56
CA GLU A 707 -0.14 -12.05 25.46
C GLU A 707 0.41 -11.42 24.18
N PHE A 708 0.08 -10.16 23.88
CA PHE A 708 0.70 -9.41 22.79
C PHE A 708 2.21 -9.19 23.02
N ASP A 709 2.63 -8.77 24.21
CA ASP A 709 4.05 -8.57 24.54
C ASP A 709 4.86 -9.88 24.35
N ALA A 710 4.28 -11.01 24.75
CA ALA A 710 4.88 -12.32 24.55
C ALA A 710 4.97 -12.74 23.07
N VAL A 711 4.00 -12.32 22.25
CA VAL A 711 4.02 -12.52 20.79
C VAL A 711 5.03 -11.58 20.12
N ILE A 712 5.13 -10.31 20.51
CA ILE A 712 6.15 -9.37 20.00
C ILE A 712 7.56 -9.89 20.26
N GLU A 713 7.86 -10.33 21.49
CA GLU A 713 9.17 -10.93 21.80
C GLU A 713 9.39 -12.26 21.06
N LYS A 714 8.33 -13.02 20.72
CA LYS A 714 8.44 -14.24 19.90
C LYS A 714 8.77 -13.89 18.45
N VAL A 715 8.07 -12.94 17.85
CA VAL A 715 8.31 -12.42 16.49
C VAL A 715 9.73 -11.86 16.38
N LYS A 716 10.13 -10.99 17.30
CA LYS A 716 11.50 -10.44 17.37
C LYS A 716 12.56 -11.52 17.43
N THR A 717 12.35 -12.55 18.25
CA THR A 717 13.25 -13.71 18.32
C THR A 717 13.32 -14.44 16.97
N ILE A 718 12.18 -14.67 16.30
CA ILE A 718 12.14 -15.31 14.98
C ILE A 718 12.90 -14.47 13.94
N ALA A 719 12.61 -13.17 13.83
CA ALA A 719 13.24 -12.27 12.87
C ALA A 719 14.77 -12.15 13.07
N GLN A 720 15.25 -12.06 14.31
CA GLN A 720 16.69 -12.07 14.63
C GLN A 720 17.36 -13.37 14.21
N ARG A 721 16.67 -14.52 14.35
CA ARG A 721 17.18 -15.83 13.97
C ARG A 721 17.16 -16.02 12.45
N MET A 722 16.14 -15.51 11.76
CA MET A 722 16.10 -15.43 10.28
C MET A 722 17.26 -14.60 9.74
N ALA A 723 17.51 -13.40 10.28
CA ALA A 723 18.67 -12.58 9.92
C ALA A 723 20.04 -13.23 10.24
N THR A 724 20.08 -14.20 11.17
CA THR A 724 21.30 -14.99 11.45
C THR A 724 21.48 -16.15 10.45
N ILE A 725 20.38 -16.74 9.97
CA ILE A 725 20.38 -17.81 8.95
C ILE A 725 20.69 -17.23 7.56
N ASP A 726 20.20 -16.02 7.28
CA ASP A 726 20.36 -15.30 6.01
C ASP A 726 21.05 -13.94 6.23
N PRO A 727 22.36 -13.93 6.52
CA PRO A 727 23.11 -12.71 6.84
C PRO A 727 23.36 -11.80 5.62
N GLN A 728 23.13 -12.29 4.40
CA GLN A 728 23.20 -11.49 3.17
C GLN A 728 21.83 -10.91 2.77
N GLN A 729 20.77 -11.25 3.52
CA GLN A 729 19.39 -10.89 3.22
C GLN A 729 18.99 -11.31 1.81
N ASP A 730 19.42 -12.48 1.32
CA ASP A 730 19.06 -12.96 -0.02
C ASP A 730 17.56 -13.27 -0.12
N TYR A 731 16.95 -13.73 0.99
CA TYR A 731 15.58 -14.19 1.12
C TYR A 731 14.77 -13.37 2.15
N PHE A 732 15.33 -13.06 3.32
CA PHE A 732 14.70 -12.24 4.36
C PHE A 732 15.17 -10.78 4.26
N LYS A 733 14.35 -9.94 3.60
CA LYS A 733 14.71 -8.54 3.25
C LYS A 733 14.48 -7.51 4.36
N GLN A 734 13.79 -7.87 5.43
CA GLN A 734 13.45 -6.96 6.53
C GLN A 734 14.47 -7.07 7.67
N THR A 735 14.70 -5.99 8.41
CA THR A 735 15.39 -6.05 9.69
C THR A 735 14.44 -6.54 10.80
N PRO A 736 14.96 -7.13 11.89
CA PRO A 736 14.15 -7.44 13.07
C PRO A 736 13.44 -6.21 13.65
N GLU A 737 14.09 -5.05 13.57
CA GLU A 737 13.57 -3.76 14.03
C GLU A 737 12.37 -3.30 13.19
N GLU A 738 12.48 -3.29 11.86
CA GLU A 738 11.36 -2.98 10.94
C GLU A 738 10.19 -3.96 11.11
N THR A 739 10.50 -5.24 11.37
CA THR A 739 9.48 -6.28 11.61
C THR A 739 8.68 -6.00 12.89
N VAL A 740 9.35 -5.58 13.97
CA VAL A 740 8.69 -5.22 15.24
C VAL A 740 7.95 -3.89 15.13
N GLU A 741 8.51 -2.91 14.42
CA GLU A 741 7.87 -1.61 14.16
C GLU A 741 6.56 -1.79 13.37
N TYR A 742 6.58 -2.60 12.31
CA TYR A 742 5.39 -2.91 11.50
C TYR A 742 4.24 -3.50 12.31
N ILE A 743 4.52 -4.43 13.24
CA ILE A 743 3.48 -5.05 14.07
C ILE A 743 3.00 -4.09 15.17
N SER A 744 3.90 -3.27 15.71
CA SER A 744 3.53 -2.19 16.64
C SER A 744 2.59 -1.18 15.96
N ASN A 745 2.85 -0.85 14.69
CA ASN A 745 1.99 0.00 13.87
C ASN A 745 0.63 -0.66 13.59
N ILE A 746 0.57 -1.95 13.23
CA ILE A 746 -0.69 -2.69 13.07
C ILE A 746 -1.53 -2.69 14.36
N ALA A 747 -0.91 -2.89 15.52
CA ALA A 747 -1.62 -2.85 16.80
C ALA A 747 -2.14 -1.44 17.13
N ASN A 748 -1.36 -0.39 16.86
CA ASN A 748 -1.79 1.00 17.02
C ASN A 748 -2.89 1.41 16.01
N GLU A 749 -2.88 0.86 14.79
CA GLU A 749 -3.90 1.12 13.77
C GLU A 749 -5.27 0.51 14.09
N ALA A 750 -5.31 -0.53 14.93
CA ALA A 750 -6.53 -1.28 15.23
C ALA A 750 -7.11 -0.99 16.64
N LEU A 751 -6.35 -0.40 17.56
CA LEU A 751 -6.86 0.18 18.83
C LEU A 751 -7.49 1.58 18.60
N SER A 752 -8.15 1.75 17.46
CA SER A 752 -7.98 2.95 16.64
C SER A 752 -8.78 4.18 17.08
N ILE A 753 -8.30 4.83 18.15
CA ILE A 753 -8.74 6.17 18.53
C ILE A 753 -8.53 7.24 17.43
N ARG A 754 -7.79 6.87 16.37
CA ARG A 754 -7.58 7.67 15.15
C ARG A 754 -8.75 7.61 14.16
N ASN A 755 -9.50 6.50 14.13
CA ASN A 755 -10.68 6.33 13.28
C ASN A 755 -12.00 6.25 14.06
N TYR A 756 -11.94 6.07 15.38
CA TYR A 756 -13.11 6.04 16.25
C TYR A 756 -13.69 7.44 16.48
N THR A 757 -14.97 7.58 16.15
CA THR A 757 -15.74 8.83 16.20
C THR A 757 -16.87 8.79 17.23
N GLY A 758 -17.14 7.61 17.81
CA GLY A 758 -18.32 7.31 18.60
C GLY A 758 -19.62 7.59 17.84
N ASP A 759 -20.65 8.04 18.56
CA ASP A 759 -21.94 8.44 17.97
C ASP A 759 -21.93 9.84 17.33
N ASP A 760 -20.78 10.54 17.29
CA ASP A 760 -20.71 11.94 16.82
C ASP A 760 -20.65 12.03 15.29
N THR A 761 -21.84 12.26 14.69
CA THR A 761 -22.02 12.50 13.25
C THR A 761 -21.11 13.60 12.66
N LYS A 762 -20.71 14.62 13.43
CA LYS A 762 -19.79 15.67 12.94
C LYS A 762 -18.36 15.17 12.88
N LYS A 763 -17.93 14.40 13.88
CA LYS A 763 -16.64 13.72 13.87
C LYS A 763 -16.56 12.67 12.78
N GLN A 764 -17.64 11.93 12.54
CA GLN A 764 -17.71 11.03 11.39
C GLN A 764 -17.59 11.78 10.05
N ALA A 765 -18.28 12.91 9.89
CA ALA A 765 -18.16 13.73 8.68
C ALA A 765 -16.73 14.29 8.50
N LEU A 766 -16.09 14.74 9.59
CA LEU A 766 -14.71 15.24 9.58
C LEU A 766 -13.69 14.13 9.28
N TYR A 767 -13.81 12.96 9.90
CA TYR A 767 -13.00 11.78 9.60
C TYR A 767 -13.13 11.38 8.12
N ASN A 768 -14.37 11.26 7.62
CA ASN A 768 -14.64 10.92 6.22
C ASN A 768 -14.04 11.96 5.25
N ALA A 769 -14.09 13.26 5.59
CA ALA A 769 -13.45 14.31 4.81
C ALA A 769 -11.91 14.22 4.85
N ASN A 770 -11.34 13.96 6.03
CA ASN A 770 -9.90 13.82 6.21
C ASN A 770 -9.34 12.63 5.43
N VAL A 771 -10.00 11.47 5.46
CA VAL A 771 -9.62 10.30 4.64
C VAL A 771 -9.60 10.66 3.14
N LYS A 772 -10.65 11.31 2.64
CA LYS A 772 -10.73 11.72 1.22
C LYS A 772 -9.64 12.73 0.84
N ILE A 773 -9.33 13.70 1.69
CA ILE A 773 -8.31 14.72 1.43
C ILE A 773 -6.90 14.12 1.51
N MET A 774 -6.65 13.22 2.47
CA MET A 774 -5.36 12.52 2.56
C MET A 774 -5.13 11.61 1.35
N GLN A 775 -6.15 10.88 0.89
CA GLN A 775 -6.07 10.07 -0.33
C GLN A 775 -5.79 10.96 -1.56
N TYR A 776 -6.56 12.04 -1.76
CA TYR A 776 -6.32 13.00 -2.84
C TYR A 776 -4.88 13.53 -2.83
N ASN A 777 -4.32 13.81 -1.65
CA ASN A 777 -2.97 14.33 -1.52
C ASN A 777 -1.88 13.28 -1.83
N GLU A 778 -2.16 11.99 -1.60
CA GLU A 778 -1.23 10.90 -1.95
C GLU A 778 -1.29 10.57 -3.45
N ASP A 779 -2.47 10.65 -4.05
CA ASP A 779 -2.69 10.53 -5.50
C ASP A 779 -2.26 11.79 -6.27
N PHE A 780 -1.96 12.90 -5.58
CA PHE A 780 -1.61 14.17 -6.21
C PHE A 780 -0.32 14.06 -7.04
N PRO A 781 -0.33 14.48 -8.32
CA PRO A 781 0.83 14.37 -9.20
C PRO A 781 2.03 15.16 -8.67
N THR A 782 3.24 14.69 -8.97
CA THR A 782 4.48 15.38 -8.60
C THR A 782 5.42 15.47 -9.80
N GLY A 783 6.23 16.53 -9.86
CA GLY A 783 7.15 16.79 -10.97
C GLY A 783 6.82 18.07 -11.74
N ALA A 784 7.16 18.12 -13.03
CA ALA A 784 7.04 19.34 -13.83
C ALA A 784 5.59 19.90 -13.83
N GLY A 785 5.44 21.17 -13.43
CA GLY A 785 4.15 21.86 -13.30
C GLY A 785 3.47 21.74 -11.93
N HIS A 786 3.88 20.77 -11.10
CA HIS A 786 3.21 20.42 -9.85
C HIS A 786 4.12 20.54 -8.61
N ALA A 787 3.53 20.48 -7.42
CA ALA A 787 4.27 20.30 -6.18
C ALA A 787 5.20 19.07 -6.24
N ASP A 788 6.45 19.24 -5.81
CA ASP A 788 7.41 18.13 -5.73
C ASP A 788 7.08 17.13 -4.60
N SER A 789 7.75 15.97 -4.60
CA SER A 789 7.50 14.91 -3.63
C SER A 789 7.90 15.28 -2.18
N GLU A 790 8.89 16.14 -1.98
CA GLU A 790 9.30 16.61 -0.64
C GLU A 790 8.23 17.54 -0.05
N SER A 791 7.69 18.40 -0.91
CA SER A 791 6.59 19.32 -0.66
C SER A 791 5.28 18.59 -0.37
N ARG A 792 4.96 17.54 -1.13
CA ARG A 792 3.83 16.62 -0.87
C ARG A 792 3.96 15.95 0.51
N ALA A 793 5.15 15.46 0.85
CA ALA A 793 5.43 14.90 2.18
C ALA A 793 5.27 15.94 3.30
N GLN A 794 5.65 17.20 3.06
CA GLN A 794 5.43 18.29 4.02
C GLN A 794 3.93 18.56 4.28
N VAL A 795 3.11 18.52 3.24
CA VAL A 795 1.64 18.64 3.39
C VAL A 795 1.08 17.45 4.16
N LYS A 796 1.55 16.22 3.92
CA LYS A 796 1.18 15.02 4.68
C LYS A 796 1.48 15.17 6.18
N ILE A 797 2.71 15.55 6.55
CA ILE A 797 3.11 15.82 7.96
C ILE A 797 2.21 16.87 8.59
N THR A 798 1.94 17.97 7.87
CA THR A 798 1.09 19.06 8.38
C THR A 798 -0.36 18.62 8.60
N ASN A 799 -0.87 17.73 7.74
CA ASN A 799 -2.21 17.20 7.87
C ASN A 799 -2.35 16.15 8.96
N GLU A 800 -1.36 15.29 9.16
CA GLU A 800 -1.33 14.34 10.30
C GLU A 800 -1.38 15.09 11.64
N TYR A 801 -0.61 16.18 11.76
CA TYR A 801 -0.66 17.06 12.93
C TYR A 801 -2.02 17.75 13.11
N ARG A 802 -2.64 18.21 12.01
CA ARG A 802 -3.99 18.79 12.02
C ARG A 802 -5.06 17.77 12.45
N ILE A 803 -5.02 16.55 11.91
CA ILE A 803 -5.96 15.47 12.24
C ILE A 803 -5.84 15.09 13.73
N MET A 804 -4.61 15.01 14.27
CA MET A 804 -4.37 14.79 15.71
C MET A 804 -5.11 15.82 16.59
N PHE A 805 -5.27 17.06 16.10
CA PHE A 805 -5.95 18.17 16.78
C PHE A 805 -7.42 18.37 16.41
N ASP A 806 -8.06 17.37 15.79
CA ASP A 806 -9.45 17.45 15.32
C ASP A 806 -9.65 18.66 14.37
N ARG A 807 -8.76 18.77 13.37
CA ARG A 807 -8.82 19.75 12.29
C ARG A 807 -8.95 19.04 10.95
N MET A 808 -9.60 19.73 10.01
CA MET A 808 -9.73 19.28 8.64
C MET A 808 -8.35 19.27 7.96
N ALA A 809 -7.99 18.15 7.32
CA ALA A 809 -6.82 18.07 6.45
C ALA A 809 -6.93 19.08 5.30
N LEU A 810 -5.78 19.50 4.78
CA LEU A 810 -5.68 20.51 3.73
C LEU A 810 -5.32 19.84 2.41
N LYS A 811 -6.09 20.16 1.37
CA LYS A 811 -5.90 19.67 0.02
C LYS A 811 -4.72 20.38 -0.65
N ILE A 812 -3.86 19.66 -1.38
CA ILE A 812 -2.74 20.26 -2.12
C ILE A 812 -3.25 21.19 -3.22
N ASN A 813 -2.58 22.33 -3.39
CA ASN A 813 -2.89 23.33 -4.40
C ASN A 813 -1.61 23.89 -5.04
N ASP A 814 -1.41 23.66 -6.35
CA ASP A 814 -0.17 24.05 -7.03
C ASP A 814 0.02 25.57 -7.09
N LYS A 815 -1.06 26.38 -7.17
CA LYS A 815 -0.93 27.85 -7.14
C LYS A 815 -0.30 28.34 -5.83
N LEU A 816 -0.70 27.73 -4.70
CA LEU A 816 -0.11 28.02 -3.40
C LEU A 816 1.32 27.45 -3.27
N TYR A 817 1.61 26.30 -3.90
CA TYR A 817 2.96 25.74 -4.01
C TYR A 817 3.88 26.70 -4.76
N TRP A 818 3.49 27.15 -5.96
CA TRP A 818 4.27 28.06 -6.78
C TRP A 818 4.47 29.42 -6.08
N ALA A 819 3.45 29.94 -5.39
CA ALA A 819 3.59 31.16 -4.59
C ALA A 819 4.59 30.99 -3.43
N ALA A 820 4.64 29.81 -2.80
CA ALA A 820 5.61 29.47 -1.76
C ALA A 820 7.01 29.25 -2.34
N HIS A 821 7.12 28.55 -3.48
CA HIS A 821 8.36 28.24 -4.17
C HIS A 821 9.05 29.52 -4.65
N HIS A 822 8.31 30.39 -5.35
CA HIS A 822 8.80 31.67 -5.82
C HIS A 822 9.18 32.62 -4.69
N HIS A 823 8.47 32.59 -3.55
CA HIS A 823 8.85 33.40 -2.39
C HIS A 823 10.13 32.89 -1.72
N SER A 824 10.24 31.58 -1.47
CA SER A 824 11.47 30.96 -0.98
C SER A 824 12.66 31.25 -1.90
N GLN A 825 12.46 31.14 -3.23
CA GLN A 825 13.45 31.47 -4.24
C GLN A 825 13.88 32.94 -4.18
N TYR A 826 12.91 33.86 -4.15
CA TYR A 826 13.19 35.29 -4.07
C TYR A 826 13.94 35.65 -2.78
N CYS A 827 13.59 35.03 -1.65
CA CYS A 827 14.28 35.25 -0.38
C CYS A 827 15.76 34.85 -0.45
N VAL A 828 16.06 33.67 -1.03
CA VAL A 828 17.44 33.19 -1.23
C VAL A 828 18.21 34.05 -2.22
N GLU A 829 17.68 34.23 -3.43
CA GLU A 829 18.43 34.78 -4.56
C GLU A 829 18.47 36.31 -4.58
N HIS A 830 17.44 36.99 -4.06
CA HIS A 830 17.22 38.42 -4.23
C HIS A 830 17.09 39.20 -2.91
N ASN A 831 16.67 38.55 -1.81
CA ASN A 831 16.62 39.14 -0.46
C ASN A 831 17.83 38.78 0.42
N GLY A 832 18.96 38.37 -0.19
CA GLY A 832 20.21 38.08 0.51
C GLY A 832 20.12 36.88 1.48
N GLY A 833 19.20 35.94 1.23
CA GLY A 833 18.94 34.81 2.12
C GLY A 833 18.06 35.14 3.33
N GLN A 834 17.48 36.34 3.44
CA GLN A 834 16.63 36.72 4.57
C GLN A 834 15.15 36.40 4.30
N ILE A 835 14.48 35.82 5.30
CA ILE A 835 13.02 35.57 5.27
C ILE A 835 12.24 36.80 5.76
N ALA A 836 11.18 37.18 5.05
CA ALA A 836 10.22 38.20 5.48
C ALA A 836 8.90 38.05 4.73
N HIS A 837 7.77 37.99 5.45
CA HIS A 837 6.44 37.88 4.83
C HIS A 837 6.14 39.01 3.83
N VAL A 838 6.62 40.22 4.11
CA VAL A 838 6.39 41.41 3.28
C VAL A 838 7.72 41.98 2.76
N ILE A 839 7.96 41.91 1.45
CA ILE A 839 9.15 42.46 0.80
C ILE A 839 8.74 43.47 -0.28
N GLN A 840 9.09 44.73 -0.05
CA GLN A 840 8.79 45.81 -1.01
C GLN A 840 9.63 45.65 -2.28
N GLY A 841 8.96 45.56 -3.43
CA GLY A 841 9.60 45.35 -4.73
C GLY A 841 9.75 43.90 -5.18
N GLU A 842 9.25 42.92 -4.42
CA GLU A 842 9.16 41.53 -4.88
C GLU A 842 8.26 41.44 -6.15
N PRO A 843 8.76 40.95 -7.30
CA PRO A 843 8.07 41.10 -8.59
C PRO A 843 6.68 40.48 -8.68
N ARG A 844 6.44 39.39 -7.94
CA ARG A 844 5.17 38.65 -7.91
C ARG A 844 4.18 39.16 -6.84
N GLY A 845 4.53 40.21 -6.11
CA GLY A 845 3.67 40.82 -5.08
C GLY A 845 4.39 40.95 -3.73
N ALA A 846 4.14 42.05 -3.03
CA ALA A 846 4.90 42.38 -1.83
C ALA A 846 4.46 41.60 -0.59
N ALA A 847 3.17 41.26 -0.47
CA ALA A 847 2.62 40.47 0.64
C ALA A 847 2.19 39.06 0.19
N PRO A 848 2.00 38.10 1.10
CA PRO A 848 1.71 36.70 0.73
C PRO A 848 0.44 36.57 -0.12
N GLY A 849 -0.62 37.31 0.24
CA GLY A 849 -1.87 37.34 -0.52
C GLY A 849 -1.75 37.96 -1.93
N ASP A 850 -0.74 38.80 -2.18
CA ASP A 850 -0.45 39.31 -3.54
C ASP A 850 0.24 38.22 -4.37
N ARG A 851 1.21 37.50 -3.80
CA ARG A 851 1.90 36.36 -4.43
C ARG A 851 0.92 35.23 -4.78
N MET A 852 0.04 34.88 -3.84
CA MET A 852 -1.03 33.90 -4.10
C MET A 852 -1.95 34.34 -5.26
N LYS A 853 -2.32 35.63 -5.32
CA LYS A 853 -3.11 36.19 -6.43
C LYS A 853 -2.35 36.22 -7.75
N TYR A 854 -1.04 36.43 -7.73
CA TYR A 854 -0.19 36.36 -8.92
C TYR A 854 -0.30 34.98 -9.55
N GLU A 855 -0.18 33.91 -8.75
CA GLU A 855 -0.38 32.52 -9.20
C GLU A 855 -1.86 32.14 -9.43
N GLY A 856 -2.79 33.07 -9.25
CA GLY A 856 -4.21 32.91 -9.59
C GLY A 856 -5.10 32.33 -8.48
N TYR A 857 -4.62 32.27 -7.23
CA TYR A 857 -5.42 31.91 -6.07
C TYR A 857 -5.96 33.18 -5.38
N ASN A 858 -7.29 33.37 -5.38
CA ASN A 858 -7.89 34.67 -5.05
C ASN A 858 -8.52 34.77 -3.65
N ALA A 859 -8.67 33.67 -2.94
CA ALA A 859 -9.44 33.61 -1.69
C ALA A 859 -8.68 34.05 -0.42
N GLY A 860 -7.44 34.54 -0.56
CA GLY A 860 -6.61 34.99 0.55
C GLY A 860 -6.08 33.83 1.42
N GLY A 861 -5.06 34.12 2.22
CA GLY A 861 -4.33 33.07 2.91
C GLY A 861 -3.42 33.53 4.03
N GLY A 862 -2.92 32.55 4.78
CA GLY A 862 -1.86 32.70 5.77
C GLY A 862 -0.55 32.13 5.22
N GLU A 863 0.58 32.54 5.80
CA GLU A 863 1.91 32.07 5.39
C GLU A 863 2.73 31.67 6.61
N ASN A 864 3.50 30.58 6.50
CA ASN A 864 4.59 30.28 7.42
C ASN A 864 5.91 30.27 6.66
N ILE A 865 6.97 30.82 7.24
CA ILE A 865 8.31 30.85 6.65
C ILE A 865 9.32 30.29 7.65
N HIS A 866 10.24 29.45 7.18
CA HIS A 866 11.31 28.85 7.97
C HIS A 866 12.62 28.93 7.20
N MET A 867 13.71 29.22 7.91
CA MET A 867 15.06 29.29 7.37
C MET A 867 15.99 28.49 8.28
N ASN A 868 16.78 27.61 7.69
CA ASN A 868 17.83 26.86 8.37
C ASN A 868 19.14 26.99 7.58
N SER A 869 20.28 27.04 8.27
CA SER A 869 21.61 27.19 7.64
C SER A 869 22.18 25.87 7.07
N GLY A 870 21.51 24.73 7.35
CA GLY A 870 21.66 23.47 6.62
C GLY A 870 20.59 23.30 5.54
N THR A 871 20.30 22.06 5.13
CA THR A 871 19.12 21.77 4.29
C THR A 871 17.91 21.53 5.19
N PRO A 872 16.93 22.45 5.29
CA PRO A 872 15.71 22.18 6.05
C PRO A 872 14.95 21.04 5.39
N THR A 873 14.41 20.11 6.18
CA THR A 873 13.57 19.02 5.68
C THR A 873 12.10 19.38 5.90
N ALA A 874 11.21 18.62 5.26
CA ALA A 874 9.77 18.74 5.47
C ALA A 874 9.37 18.64 6.95
N GLN A 875 10.01 17.70 7.68
CA GLN A 875 9.79 17.48 9.11
C GLN A 875 10.40 18.59 9.98
N SER A 876 11.68 18.93 9.79
CA SER A 876 12.33 19.93 10.66
C SER A 876 11.75 21.33 10.49
N SER A 877 11.19 21.65 9.31
CA SER A 877 10.42 22.88 9.10
C SER A 877 9.07 22.85 9.81
N HIS A 878 8.35 21.73 9.75
CA HIS A 878 7.09 21.55 10.48
C HIS A 878 7.28 21.67 12.00
N ASP A 879 8.30 21.02 12.55
CA ASP A 879 8.63 21.13 13.97
C ASP A 879 9.00 22.57 14.35
N SER A 880 9.80 23.26 13.53
CA SER A 880 10.17 24.66 13.76
C SER A 880 8.96 25.61 13.74
N TRP A 881 7.94 25.35 12.92
CA TRP A 881 6.68 26.10 12.96
C TRP A 881 5.81 25.76 14.16
N CYS A 882 5.88 24.54 14.71
CA CYS A 882 5.20 24.20 15.97
C CYS A 882 5.87 24.86 17.19
N HIS A 883 7.17 25.14 17.15
CA HIS A 883 7.87 25.92 18.18
C HIS A 883 7.82 27.44 17.92
N SER A 884 6.76 27.92 17.26
CA SER A 884 6.58 29.31 16.88
C SER A 884 5.11 29.73 16.95
N SER A 885 4.77 30.59 17.90
CA SER A 885 3.37 30.89 18.25
C SER A 885 2.47 31.33 17.09
N GLY A 886 2.97 32.20 16.21
CA GLY A 886 2.24 32.62 15.02
C GLY A 886 2.01 31.48 14.02
N HIS A 887 3.08 30.74 13.71
CA HIS A 887 3.04 29.66 12.72
C HIS A 887 2.25 28.43 13.20
N HIS A 888 2.34 28.11 14.50
CA HIS A 888 1.63 27.00 15.13
C HIS A 888 0.11 27.22 15.14
N ARG A 889 -0.34 28.44 15.48
CA ARG A 889 -1.74 28.86 15.30
C ARG A 889 -2.19 28.78 13.86
N ASN A 890 -1.35 29.22 12.92
CA ASN A 890 -1.67 29.17 11.49
C ASN A 890 -1.90 27.71 11.03
N ILE A 891 -1.01 26.78 11.41
CA ILE A 891 -1.15 25.34 11.15
C ILE A 891 -2.47 24.79 11.71
N LEU A 892 -2.89 25.18 12.92
CA LEU A 892 -4.10 24.66 13.57
C LEU A 892 -5.38 25.49 13.34
N THR A 893 -5.33 26.49 12.46
CA THR A 893 -6.49 27.36 12.14
C THR A 893 -7.60 26.55 11.44
N PRO A 894 -8.85 26.55 11.96
CA PRO A 894 -9.95 25.75 11.39
C PRO A 894 -10.45 26.21 10.01
N GLY A 895 -10.17 27.46 9.62
CA GLY A 895 -10.66 28.07 8.38
C GLY A 895 -10.00 27.56 7.10
N TRP A 896 -8.79 27.00 7.19
CA TRP A 896 -8.04 26.54 6.02
C TRP A 896 -8.65 25.28 5.37
N ARG A 897 -8.54 25.21 4.04
CA ARG A 897 -9.03 24.11 3.18
C ARG A 897 -7.96 23.58 2.22
N VAL A 898 -7.05 24.44 1.77
CA VAL A 898 -5.94 24.10 0.88
C VAL A 898 -4.60 24.52 1.46
N LEU A 899 -3.53 23.85 1.03
CA LEU A 899 -2.15 24.13 1.41
C LEU A 899 -1.23 23.96 0.19
N GLY A 900 -0.36 24.93 -0.03
CA GLY A 900 0.86 24.76 -0.82
C GLY A 900 2.07 24.93 0.09
N SER A 901 3.13 24.17 -0.16
CA SER A 901 4.33 24.16 0.69
C SER A 901 5.52 23.90 -0.19
N ALA A 902 6.60 24.70 -0.10
CA ALA A 902 7.73 24.56 -1.01
C ALA A 902 9.05 25.03 -0.37
N ARG A 903 10.12 24.31 -0.70
CA ARG A 903 11.50 24.64 -0.32
C ARG A 903 12.27 25.22 -1.51
N TRP A 904 13.06 26.27 -1.27
CA TRP A 904 14.17 26.64 -2.13
C TRP A 904 15.44 26.73 -1.29
N GLN A 905 16.41 25.86 -1.57
CA GLN A 905 17.67 25.74 -0.82
C GLN A 905 17.46 25.69 0.71
N THR A 906 17.78 26.78 1.41
CA THR A 906 17.77 26.96 2.88
C THR A 906 16.45 27.49 3.45
N ILE A 907 15.47 27.81 2.60
CA ILE A 907 14.21 28.47 2.99
C ILE A 907 13.01 27.60 2.59
N TRP A 908 12.07 27.42 3.52
CA TRP A 908 10.79 26.76 3.31
C TRP A 908 9.65 27.74 3.56
N THR A 909 8.66 27.75 2.67
CA THR A 909 7.42 28.53 2.81
C THR A 909 6.20 27.60 2.75
N GLN A 910 5.21 27.81 3.64
CA GLN A 910 3.86 27.27 3.54
C GLN A 910 2.87 28.38 3.25
N ASN A 911 1.97 28.17 2.30
CA ASN A 911 0.86 29.06 1.96
C ASN A 911 -0.48 28.35 2.14
N PHE A 912 -1.28 28.85 3.07
CA PHE A 912 -2.57 28.29 3.48
C PHE A 912 -3.72 29.04 2.81
N GLY A 913 -4.75 28.35 2.33
CA GLY A 913 -5.90 28.98 1.70
C GLY A 913 -7.24 28.56 2.30
N ALA A 914 -8.18 29.51 2.45
CA ALA A 914 -9.50 29.29 3.04
C ALA A 914 -10.55 28.68 2.12
N GLN A 915 -10.31 28.61 0.80
CA GLN A 915 -11.26 28.10 -0.18
C GLN A 915 -10.60 26.98 -1.01
N ASP A 916 -11.26 25.83 -1.11
CA ASP A 916 -10.94 24.86 -2.16
C ASP A 916 -11.55 25.36 -3.48
N GLU A 917 -10.71 25.61 -4.48
CA GLU A 917 -11.12 26.04 -5.83
C GLU A 917 -11.47 24.83 -6.73
N GLY A 918 -11.38 23.59 -6.22
CA GLY A 918 -11.68 22.35 -6.94
C GLY A 918 -10.40 21.66 -7.42
N ASP A 919 -10.48 20.97 -8.55
CA ASP A 919 -9.35 20.24 -9.15
C ASP A 919 -8.63 21.08 -10.23
N GLN A 920 -9.11 22.30 -10.52
CA GLN A 920 -8.48 23.27 -11.43
C GLN A 920 -7.24 23.97 -10.80
N ASN A 921 -6.52 23.27 -9.93
CA ASN A 921 -5.43 23.83 -9.13
C ASN A 921 -4.08 23.80 -9.85
N SER A 922 -3.97 23.06 -10.96
CA SER A 922 -2.73 22.60 -11.59
C SER A 922 -2.13 23.49 -12.69
N VAL A 923 -2.57 24.75 -12.81
CA VAL A 923 -2.04 25.68 -13.82
C VAL A 923 -1.60 26.98 -13.15
N SER A 924 -0.30 27.12 -12.92
CA SER A 924 0.32 28.43 -12.65
C SER A 924 0.36 29.25 -13.95
N LYS A 925 0.59 30.56 -13.85
CA LYS A 925 0.69 31.41 -15.06
C LYS A 925 1.96 31.20 -15.88
N GLU A 926 2.92 30.44 -15.36
CA GLU A 926 4.26 30.25 -15.94
C GLU A 926 4.56 28.75 -16.19
N GLY A 927 3.53 27.89 -16.20
CA GLY A 927 3.62 26.46 -16.48
C GLY A 927 3.56 26.09 -17.98
N GLU A 928 4.43 26.69 -18.79
CA GLU A 928 4.77 26.24 -20.17
C GLU A 928 6.25 25.85 -20.27
#